data_AF-A0A1W6KUF6-F1
#
_entry.id   AF-A0A1W6KUF6-F1
#
_cell.length_a   1.000
_cell.length_b   1.000
_cell.length_c   1.000
_cell.angle_alpha   90.00
_cell.angle_beta   90.00
_cell.angle_gamma   90.00
#
_symmetry.space_group_name_H-M   'P 1'
#
loop_
_entity.id
_entity.type
_entity.pdbx_description
1 polymer ?
#
loop_
_entity_poly.entity_id
_entity_poly.type
_entity_poly.pdbx_seq_one_letter_code
_entity_poly.pdbx_strand_id
1 'polypeptide(L)'
;MERLRDNLLSVAPKLASQLDTLVSQWLSSLINRLEAKRAPEFRPKQVNDPVWGTIELLPWEVGLLDTPLLQRMRGVRQLGLAQLVFPGASHGRLEHIIGVVGAIEEVLRALERQIQRWNRDHSGTPLPSITDADRYALRLAGLLHDVGHGPFSHALEPVLEVNAPLVGTSAGESEDWRREIKIVRSEFKRLYQLNAPPSESEVIAACMVLSEPMKKVLASDRLFTARGRPVEELQEVIVAAIIGGVEGPGASHLSSIVSSQIDADKLDYLSRDAHHSGLEIGFDTDRLLSRLEILHVRESNVDASESELRARASRSVNQTFHQLGIAASGFGSFEQMLIGRTFLYDRLYHHHKVRSAEAMAQRLMLVAERDRASRFRLDEIFLSVDDDTMLRILAQEVTHPGFPLSPEPSAATALAKGILNRELLHRAFAFRGRFIASPPGLDGRTAEQNREKLWRRIVKELDDIGVRFNIGAEIHRVAIACAEALMAKSVDVDICRPCKEALDQVGPEQIIVDLPALKAEAIRILARYPNGAIKVPEFSFNPVKWSDAYELQKRTGYVFCPRDVVPLVALASKIVFLGHFGVTMSEEADGYIKTASIVPQTWINALVAAKIIDTDAAEHLSFKRHSLLALRADDLKVPGTWIQADPDIASRLALELNQLLRAGLTAEHIEALGRVLGAVYAFVDHWYKSGQLTRRLENEAELQKQVLSAFQLRSLPTEEGSVAGGGKLDIFVDGAVLVENKFTGRVADVASTAPAAGMQGRRYAIALGAQVVIVVLAYELPSGIVPAQQDTISVHEITRTDGNRAEIRVSLPYGAVTPSRESPQ
;
A
#
# COMPACT_ATOMS: atom_id res chain seq x y z
N MET A 1 26.91 21.81 10.93
CA MET A 1 25.64 21.16 10.56
C MET A 1 24.53 22.10 10.95
N GLU A 2 23.60 22.41 10.06
CA GLU A 2 22.36 23.09 10.45
C GLU A 2 21.62 22.22 11.48
N ARG A 3 21.06 22.83 12.52
CA ARG A 3 20.33 22.12 13.57
C ARG A 3 19.02 21.56 12.98
N LEU A 4 18.52 20.46 13.55
CA LEU A 4 17.31 19.81 13.03
C LEU A 4 16.09 20.74 13.02
N ARG A 5 15.95 21.58 14.05
CA ARG A 5 14.89 22.61 14.12
C ARG A 5 15.02 23.68 13.04
N ASP A 6 16.23 24.13 12.72
CA ASP A 6 16.45 25.15 11.70
C ASP A 6 16.09 24.62 10.31
N ASN A 7 16.41 23.35 10.05
CA ASN A 7 15.96 22.64 8.85
C ASN A 7 14.43 22.57 8.82
N LEU A 8 13.77 22.14 9.89
CA LEU A 8 12.31 22.11 9.98
C LEU A 8 11.67 23.48 9.68
N LEU A 9 12.21 24.56 10.24
CA LEU A 9 11.72 25.92 9.99
C LEU A 9 11.93 26.37 8.53
N SER A 10 12.94 25.85 7.83
CA SER A 10 13.19 26.18 6.42
C SER A 10 12.29 25.40 5.47
N VAL A 11 11.99 24.13 5.75
CA VAL A 11 11.20 23.27 4.87
C VAL A 11 9.69 23.23 5.20
N ALA A 12 9.32 23.56 6.44
CA ALA A 12 7.95 23.45 6.95
C ALA A 12 7.59 24.57 7.96
N PRO A 13 7.69 25.86 7.57
CA PRO A 13 7.50 26.98 8.48
C PRO A 13 6.08 27.08 9.07
N LYS A 14 5.04 26.73 8.30
CA LYS A 14 3.65 26.88 8.75
C LYS A 14 3.29 25.79 9.76
N LEU A 15 3.66 24.54 9.49
CA LEU A 15 3.52 23.40 10.40
C LEU A 15 4.27 23.66 11.70
N ALA A 16 5.52 24.13 11.63
CA ALA A 16 6.31 24.46 12.80
C ALA A 16 5.64 25.55 13.66
N SER A 17 5.14 26.62 13.04
CA SER A 17 4.46 27.71 13.75
C SER A 17 3.14 27.28 14.40
N GLN A 18 2.34 26.45 13.71
CA GLN A 18 1.09 25.92 14.25
C GLN A 18 1.34 24.96 15.42
N LEU A 19 2.35 24.09 15.32
CA LEU A 19 2.73 23.20 16.42
C LEU A 19 3.32 23.95 17.60
N ASP A 20 4.16 24.96 17.38
CA ASP A 20 4.65 25.84 18.46
C ASP A 20 3.46 26.48 19.21
N THR A 21 2.41 26.89 18.50
CA THR A 21 1.20 27.45 19.12
C THR A 21 0.46 26.40 19.97
N LEU A 22 0.20 25.22 19.43
CA LEU A 22 -0.48 24.12 20.15
C LEU A 22 0.30 23.66 21.38
N VAL A 23 1.60 23.40 21.21
CA VAL A 23 2.46 22.93 22.31
C VAL A 23 2.61 24.01 23.37
N SER A 24 2.66 25.30 22.99
CA SER A 24 2.66 26.42 23.95
C SER A 24 1.41 26.42 24.81
N GLN A 25 0.22 26.23 24.22
CA GLN A 25 -1.03 26.15 24.98
C GLN A 25 -1.01 25.00 25.97
N TRP A 26 -0.60 23.80 25.54
CA TRP A 26 -0.57 22.62 26.39
C TRP A 26 0.51 22.66 27.47
N LEU A 27 1.66 23.28 27.21
CA LEU A 27 2.75 23.37 28.20
C LEU A 27 2.70 24.64 29.06
N SER A 28 1.81 25.60 28.75
CA SER A 28 1.72 26.89 29.43
C SER A 28 1.69 26.78 30.97
N SER A 29 0.87 25.88 31.51
CA SER A 29 0.77 25.67 32.96
C SER A 29 2.09 25.18 33.56
N LEU A 30 2.79 24.27 32.89
CA LEU A 30 4.08 23.76 33.34
C LEU A 30 5.16 24.85 33.25
N ILE A 31 5.24 25.56 32.12
CA ILE A 31 6.20 26.66 31.93
C ILE A 31 6.02 27.72 33.02
N ASN A 32 4.78 28.15 33.29
CA ASN A 32 4.48 29.11 34.36
C ASN A 32 4.93 28.60 35.74
N ARG A 33 4.75 27.31 36.04
CA ARG A 33 5.24 26.70 37.28
C ARG A 33 6.77 26.68 37.35
N LEU A 34 7.45 26.40 36.24
CA LEU A 34 8.90 26.37 36.16
C LEU A 34 9.51 27.77 36.30
N GLU A 35 8.82 28.82 35.87
CA GLU A 35 9.25 30.22 36.00
C GLU A 35 8.89 30.86 37.35
N ALA A 36 7.96 30.27 38.11
CA ALA A 36 7.49 30.80 39.39
C ALA A 36 8.60 30.92 40.45
N LYS A 37 8.50 31.86 41.40
CA LYS A 37 9.54 32.06 42.42
C LYS A 37 9.76 30.86 43.36
N ARG A 38 8.73 30.03 43.58
CA ARG A 38 8.81 28.78 44.36
C ARG A 38 9.08 27.62 43.41
N ALA A 39 10.09 26.80 43.71
CA ALA A 39 10.38 25.62 42.91
C ALA A 39 9.18 24.65 42.94
N PRO A 40 8.71 24.16 41.79
CA PRO A 40 7.72 23.10 41.77
C PRO A 40 8.34 21.82 42.32
N GLU A 41 7.69 21.20 43.31
CA GLU A 41 8.11 19.91 43.87
C GLU A 41 7.37 18.81 43.12
N PHE A 42 8.03 18.25 42.11
CA PHE A 42 7.55 17.01 41.49
C PHE A 42 8.11 15.82 42.28
N ARG A 43 7.25 14.86 42.62
CA ARG A 43 7.64 13.66 43.35
C ARG A 43 7.58 12.45 42.43
N PRO A 44 8.45 11.43 42.64
CA PRO A 44 8.31 10.19 41.90
C PRO A 44 6.93 9.59 42.17
N LYS A 45 6.39 8.89 41.18
CA LYS A 45 5.07 8.28 41.24
C LYS A 45 5.17 6.82 40.82
N GLN A 46 4.52 5.94 41.56
CA GLN A 46 4.34 4.56 41.14
C GLN A 46 2.98 4.42 40.47
N VAL A 47 2.97 3.82 39.30
CA VAL A 47 1.77 3.49 38.54
C VAL A 47 1.68 1.98 38.42
N ASN A 48 0.54 1.41 38.82
CA ASN A 48 0.30 0.00 38.63
C ASN A 48 -0.26 -0.23 37.23
N ASP A 49 0.50 -0.93 36.40
CA ASP A 49 0.18 -1.26 35.02
C ASP A 49 -0.14 -2.77 34.90
N PRO A 50 -1.19 -3.16 34.15
CA PRO A 50 -1.59 -4.56 34.04
C PRO A 50 -0.61 -5.44 33.24
N VAL A 51 0.27 -4.85 32.43
CA VAL A 51 1.22 -5.57 31.57
C VAL A 51 2.60 -5.64 32.22
N TRP A 52 3.11 -4.51 32.70
CA TRP A 52 4.47 -4.37 33.23
C TRP A 52 4.55 -4.33 34.76
N GLY A 53 3.41 -4.44 35.46
CA GLY A 53 3.36 -4.36 36.91
C GLY A 53 3.59 -2.94 37.43
N THR A 54 4.39 -2.78 38.48
CA THR A 54 4.63 -1.45 39.07
C THR A 54 5.70 -0.69 38.29
N ILE A 55 5.29 0.38 37.61
CA ILE A 55 6.16 1.30 36.87
C ILE A 55 6.47 2.50 37.74
N GLU A 56 7.76 2.78 37.94
CA GLU A 56 8.22 4.01 38.60
C GLU A 56 8.42 5.13 37.57
N LEU A 57 7.69 6.22 37.78
CA LEU A 57 7.86 7.48 37.07
C LEU A 57 8.66 8.46 37.93
N LEU A 58 9.70 9.01 37.33
CA LEU A 58 10.60 9.97 37.94
C LEU A 58 9.93 11.35 38.05
N PRO A 59 10.35 12.22 38.99
CA PRO A 59 9.76 13.55 39.20
C PRO A 59 9.49 14.36 37.92
N TRP A 60 10.44 14.38 37.02
CA TRP A 60 10.37 15.14 35.78
C TRP A 60 9.43 14.53 34.74
N GLU A 61 9.28 13.20 34.75
CA GLU A 61 8.28 12.50 33.93
C GLU A 61 6.89 12.84 34.42
N VAL A 62 6.69 12.89 35.74
CA VAL A 62 5.44 13.33 36.35
C VAL A 62 5.12 14.78 35.98
N GLY A 63 6.13 15.66 35.98
CA GLY A 63 5.95 17.06 35.59
C GLY A 63 5.44 17.25 34.15
N LEU A 64 5.94 16.46 33.21
CA LEU A 64 5.41 16.41 31.83
C LEU A 64 4.06 15.67 31.77
N LEU A 65 3.93 14.54 32.47
CA LEU A 65 2.72 13.73 32.50
C LEU A 65 1.50 14.57 32.90
N ASP A 66 1.66 15.45 33.90
CA ASP A 66 0.61 16.34 34.41
C ASP A 66 0.40 17.60 33.55
N THR A 67 0.53 17.46 32.23
CA THR A 67 0.23 18.50 31.24
C THR A 67 -0.90 18.06 30.30
N PRO A 68 -1.69 19.00 29.74
CA PRO A 68 -2.63 18.72 28.65
C PRO A 68 -2.02 17.93 27.49
N LEU A 69 -0.73 18.15 27.15
CA LEU A 69 -0.04 17.44 26.07
C LEU A 69 -0.15 15.92 26.25
N LEU A 70 0.12 15.40 27.45
CA LEU A 70 0.05 13.96 27.74
C LEU A 70 -1.32 13.53 28.26
N GLN A 71 -1.98 14.32 29.11
CA GLN A 71 -3.29 13.95 29.67
C GLN A 71 -4.37 13.78 28.59
N ARG A 72 -4.29 14.51 27.47
CA ARG A 72 -5.24 14.32 26.36
C ARG A 72 -5.17 12.90 25.76
N MET A 73 -4.04 12.20 25.89
CA MET A 73 -3.86 10.83 25.40
C MET A 73 -4.70 9.79 26.16
N ARG A 74 -5.38 10.18 27.26
CA ARG A 74 -6.45 9.35 27.86
C ARG A 74 -7.68 9.24 26.96
N GLY A 75 -7.97 10.31 26.21
CA GLY A 75 -9.14 10.40 25.35
C GLY A 75 -8.94 9.81 23.96
N VAL A 76 -7.70 9.53 23.57
CA VAL A 76 -7.35 8.88 22.30
C VAL A 76 -7.13 7.40 22.54
N ARG A 77 -7.96 6.55 21.93
CA ARG A 77 -7.89 5.10 22.15
C ARG A 77 -6.78 4.45 21.35
N GLN A 78 -6.03 3.54 21.97
CA GLN A 78 -4.92 2.83 21.32
C GLN A 78 -5.36 2.16 20.01
N LEU A 79 -6.45 1.39 20.11
CA LEU A 79 -7.01 0.59 19.02
C LEU A 79 -8.12 1.30 18.26
N GLY A 80 -8.19 2.64 18.36
CA GLY A 80 -9.21 3.48 17.74
C GLY A 80 -10.62 2.97 18.04
N LEU A 81 -11.24 2.37 17.03
CA LEU A 81 -12.62 1.87 17.08
C LEU A 81 -12.71 0.35 17.31
N ALA A 82 -11.68 -0.32 17.80
CA ALA A 82 -11.75 -1.75 18.10
C ALA A 82 -12.63 -2.07 19.30
N GLN A 83 -12.76 -1.17 20.29
CA GLN A 83 -13.59 -1.36 21.50
C GLN A 83 -15.05 -1.74 21.20
N LEU A 84 -15.52 -1.26 20.06
CA LEU A 84 -16.83 -1.48 19.52
C LEU A 84 -17.03 -2.99 19.19
N VAL A 85 -15.97 -3.71 18.84
CA VAL A 85 -15.98 -5.16 18.57
C VAL A 85 -15.47 -5.95 19.76
N PHE A 86 -14.43 -5.47 20.42
CA PHE A 86 -13.77 -6.08 21.56
C PHE A 86 -13.99 -5.17 22.78
N PRO A 87 -15.02 -5.39 23.60
CA PRO A 87 -15.41 -4.44 24.65
C PRO A 87 -14.31 -4.10 25.67
N GLY A 88 -13.35 -5.01 25.89
CA GLY A 88 -12.20 -4.76 26.77
C GLY A 88 -11.09 -3.89 26.15
N ALA A 89 -11.09 -3.71 24.82
CA ALA A 89 -10.10 -2.93 24.07
C ALA A 89 -10.37 -1.41 24.15
N SER A 90 -10.67 -0.91 25.35
CA SER A 90 -11.01 0.49 25.63
C SER A 90 -9.82 1.32 26.11
N HIS A 91 -8.62 0.73 26.16
CA HIS A 91 -7.41 1.38 26.66
C HIS A 91 -7.01 2.62 25.84
N GLY A 92 -6.55 3.65 26.55
CA GLY A 92 -6.06 4.88 25.94
C GLY A 92 -4.60 4.76 25.47
N ARG A 93 -4.11 5.78 24.76
CA ARG A 93 -2.67 5.88 24.46
C ARG A 93 -1.83 6.24 25.67
N LEU A 94 -2.41 6.92 26.68
CA LEU A 94 -1.64 7.33 27.86
C LEU A 94 -1.09 6.13 28.66
N GLU A 95 -1.89 5.09 28.86
CA GLU A 95 -1.43 3.88 29.56
C GLU A 95 -0.41 3.09 28.74
N HIS A 96 -0.52 3.07 27.41
CA HIS A 96 0.52 2.57 26.52
C HIS A 96 1.82 3.38 26.65
N ILE A 97 1.76 4.71 26.58
CA ILE A 97 2.92 5.60 26.78
C ILE A 97 3.64 5.30 28.12
N ILE A 98 2.88 5.16 29.21
CA ILE A 98 3.45 4.82 30.52
C ILE A 98 4.05 3.41 30.50
N GLY A 99 3.37 2.46 29.86
CA GLY A 99 3.85 1.09 29.63
C GLY A 99 5.18 1.05 28.86
N VAL A 100 5.31 1.82 27.79
CA VAL A 100 6.55 1.96 27.01
C VAL A 100 7.69 2.50 27.86
N VAL A 101 7.44 3.46 28.75
CA VAL A 101 8.47 3.92 29.72
C VAL A 101 8.92 2.78 30.65
N GLY A 102 8.00 1.94 31.11
CA GLY A 102 8.32 0.72 31.87
C GLY A 102 9.11 -0.29 31.06
N ALA A 103 8.71 -0.54 29.81
CA ALA A 103 9.40 -1.44 28.89
C ALA A 103 10.83 -0.98 28.58
N ILE A 104 11.04 0.33 28.37
CA ILE A 104 12.38 0.92 28.18
C ILE A 104 13.26 0.63 29.40
N GLU A 105 12.74 0.81 30.62
CA GLU A 105 13.50 0.53 31.84
C GLU A 105 13.96 -0.94 31.91
N GLU A 106 13.10 -1.88 31.56
CA GLU A 106 13.44 -3.30 31.56
C GLU A 106 14.43 -3.68 30.44
N VAL A 107 14.30 -3.08 29.25
CA VAL A 107 15.29 -3.21 28.17
C VAL A 107 16.66 -2.70 28.63
N LEU A 108 16.71 -1.50 29.23
CA LEU A 108 17.95 -0.91 29.70
C LEU A 108 18.63 -1.78 30.77
N ARG A 109 17.86 -2.29 31.74
CA ARG A 109 18.38 -3.23 32.76
C ARG A 109 18.93 -4.51 32.14
N ALA A 110 18.27 -5.05 31.12
CA ALA A 110 18.74 -6.24 30.42
C ALA A 110 20.06 -5.98 29.67
N LEU A 111 20.14 -4.85 28.96
CA LEU A 111 21.33 -4.44 28.22
C LEU A 111 22.50 -4.11 29.14
N GLU A 112 22.28 -3.44 30.27
CA GLU A 112 23.32 -3.17 31.27
C GLU A 112 23.95 -4.47 31.80
N ARG A 113 23.12 -5.47 32.14
CA ARG A 113 23.60 -6.81 32.53
C ARG A 113 24.38 -7.48 31.40
N GLN A 114 23.99 -7.28 30.15
CA GLN A 114 24.70 -7.81 28.99
C GLN A 114 26.06 -7.11 28.78
N ILE A 115 26.09 -5.78 28.81
CA ILE A 115 27.29 -4.95 28.66
C ILE A 115 28.29 -5.25 29.77
N GLN A 116 27.85 -5.36 31.02
CA GLN A 116 28.73 -5.72 32.15
C GLN A 116 29.38 -7.10 31.96
N ARG A 117 28.61 -8.10 31.52
CA ARG A 117 29.15 -9.44 31.20
C ARG A 117 30.17 -9.36 30.07
N TRP A 118 29.83 -8.67 28.98
CA TRP A 118 30.74 -8.49 27.84
C TRP A 118 32.04 -7.82 28.25
N ASN A 119 31.97 -6.71 28.98
CA ASN A 119 33.14 -5.91 29.39
C ASN A 119 34.07 -6.66 30.36
N ARG A 120 33.51 -7.56 31.17
CA ARG A 120 34.31 -8.47 32.01
C ARG A 120 35.07 -9.50 31.17
N ASP A 121 34.40 -10.06 30.17
CA ASP A 121 34.94 -11.18 29.37
C ASP A 121 35.81 -10.69 28.18
N HIS A 122 35.68 -9.41 27.76
CA HIS A 122 36.32 -8.81 26.59
C HIS A 122 37.00 -7.46 26.90
N SER A 123 37.97 -7.46 27.82
CA SER A 123 38.66 -6.24 28.27
C SER A 123 39.36 -5.44 27.15
N GLY A 124 39.75 -6.09 26.05
CA GLY A 124 40.34 -5.44 24.88
C GLY A 124 39.35 -4.76 23.92
N THR A 125 38.06 -5.04 24.04
CA THR A 125 37.00 -4.43 23.20
C THR A 125 35.73 -4.18 24.02
N PRO A 126 35.77 -3.26 25.01
CA PRO A 126 34.61 -2.98 25.84
C PRO A 126 33.50 -2.31 25.02
N LEU A 127 32.27 -2.69 25.32
CA LEU A 127 31.06 -1.99 24.91
C LEU A 127 30.87 -0.71 25.76
N PRO A 128 30.31 0.36 25.18
CA PRO A 128 30.01 1.58 25.90
C PRO A 128 28.97 1.31 27.00
N SER A 129 29.17 1.90 28.18
CA SER A 129 28.17 1.90 29.24
C SER A 129 26.99 2.80 28.87
N ILE A 130 25.78 2.39 29.23
CA ILE A 130 24.60 3.25 29.14
C ILE A 130 24.70 4.30 30.25
N THR A 131 24.70 5.57 29.87
CA THR A 131 24.76 6.68 30.84
C THR A 131 23.37 7.03 31.36
N ASP A 132 23.30 7.71 32.50
CA ASP A 132 22.03 8.29 32.97
C ASP A 132 21.42 9.25 31.93
N ALA A 133 22.27 10.00 31.21
CA ALA A 133 21.82 10.88 30.14
C ALA A 133 21.14 10.10 29.00
N ASP A 134 21.68 8.93 28.61
CA ASP A 134 21.05 8.05 27.62
C ASP A 134 19.71 7.53 28.14
N ARG A 135 19.68 7.00 29.37
CA ARG A 135 18.46 6.51 30.03
C ARG A 135 17.38 7.59 30.07
N TYR A 136 17.73 8.83 30.42
CA TYR A 136 16.77 9.94 30.45
C TYR A 136 16.25 10.32 29.07
N ALA A 137 17.12 10.39 28.06
CA ALA A 137 16.70 10.73 26.70
C ALA A 137 15.75 9.66 26.13
N LEU A 138 16.04 8.38 26.36
CA LEU A 138 15.20 7.28 25.89
C LEU A 138 13.85 7.25 26.61
N ARG A 139 13.82 7.44 27.93
CA ARG A 139 12.56 7.52 28.68
C ARG A 139 11.72 8.73 28.27
N LEU A 140 12.34 9.88 27.95
CA LEU A 140 11.65 11.02 27.35
C LEU A 140 11.07 10.69 25.97
N ALA A 141 11.82 9.97 25.13
CA ALA A 141 11.32 9.49 23.85
C ALA A 141 10.12 8.54 24.02
N GLY A 142 10.20 7.58 24.95
CA GLY A 142 9.05 6.73 25.30
C GLY A 142 7.84 7.54 25.77
N LEU A 143 8.04 8.58 26.58
CA LEU A 143 6.96 9.44 27.05
C LEU A 143 6.31 10.27 25.92
N LEU A 144 7.08 10.62 24.88
CA LEU A 144 6.66 11.56 23.82
C LEU A 144 6.39 10.91 22.46
N HIS A 145 6.71 9.64 22.23
CA HIS A 145 6.63 9.03 20.90
C HIS A 145 5.23 9.09 20.27
N ASP A 146 4.20 8.98 21.12
CA ASP A 146 2.82 8.84 20.70
C ASP A 146 2.00 10.14 20.77
N VAL A 147 2.62 11.25 21.20
CA VAL A 147 1.91 12.53 21.36
C VAL A 147 1.43 13.13 20.05
N GLY A 148 1.87 12.61 18.91
CA GLY A 148 1.41 13.04 17.59
C GLY A 148 0.10 12.38 17.12
N HIS A 149 -0.51 11.48 17.89
CA HIS A 149 -1.79 10.88 17.50
C HIS A 149 -2.98 11.82 17.72
N GLY A 150 -3.85 11.89 16.70
CA GLY A 150 -5.17 12.53 16.74
C GLY A 150 -6.29 11.55 17.07
N PRO A 151 -7.57 11.95 16.90
CA PRO A 151 -8.71 11.10 17.20
C PRO A 151 -8.71 9.84 16.33
N PHE A 152 -9.16 8.73 16.92
CA PHE A 152 -9.23 7.40 16.28
C PHE A 152 -7.87 6.79 15.89
N SER A 153 -6.76 7.31 16.40
CA SER A 153 -5.42 6.70 16.22
C SER A 153 -5.05 6.52 14.74
N HIS A 154 -4.58 5.33 14.34
CA HIS A 154 -4.16 5.03 12.97
C HIS A 154 -5.29 5.13 11.94
N ALA A 155 -6.57 5.13 12.36
CA ALA A 155 -7.67 5.30 11.41
C ALA A 155 -7.62 6.67 10.72
N LEU A 156 -7.01 7.67 11.35
CA LEU A 156 -6.88 9.02 10.77
C LEU A 156 -5.72 9.15 9.77
N GLU A 157 -4.68 8.32 9.87
CA GLU A 157 -3.46 8.48 9.04
C GLU A 157 -3.76 8.47 7.53
N PRO A 158 -4.55 7.53 6.98
CA PRO A 158 -4.90 7.56 5.55
C PRO A 158 -5.66 8.82 5.11
N VAL A 159 -6.39 9.46 6.03
CA VAL A 159 -7.11 10.72 5.77
C VAL A 159 -6.12 11.89 5.65
N LEU A 160 -5.07 11.89 6.47
CA LEU A 160 -4.00 12.90 6.42
C LEU A 160 -3.12 12.74 5.17
N GLU A 161 -2.98 11.51 4.68
CA GLU A 161 -2.24 11.20 3.45
C GLU A 161 -2.94 11.64 2.17
N VAL A 162 -4.22 12.02 2.20
CA VAL A 162 -4.96 12.43 1.00
C VAL A 162 -4.43 13.75 0.43
N ASN A 163 -3.81 13.71 -0.75
CA ASN A 163 -3.27 14.88 -1.44
C ASN A 163 -4.37 15.86 -1.87
N ALA A 164 -5.26 15.42 -2.77
CA ALA A 164 -6.30 16.27 -3.34
C ALA A 164 -7.56 16.27 -2.46
N PRO A 165 -8.17 17.44 -2.19
CA PRO A 165 -9.48 17.48 -1.54
C PRO A 165 -10.53 16.70 -2.33
N LEU A 166 -11.55 16.17 -1.64
CA LEU A 166 -12.72 15.66 -2.34
C LEU A 166 -13.39 16.78 -3.16
N VAL A 167 -14.07 16.41 -4.24
CA VAL A 167 -14.82 17.38 -5.06
C VAL A 167 -15.81 18.15 -4.17
N GLY A 168 -15.75 19.48 -4.25
CA GLY A 168 -16.56 20.38 -3.42
C GLY A 168 -15.87 20.85 -2.13
N THR A 169 -14.70 20.30 -1.78
CA THR A 169 -13.88 20.79 -0.66
C THR A 169 -12.84 21.78 -1.18
N SER A 170 -12.78 22.98 -0.58
CA SER A 170 -11.70 23.93 -0.87
C SER A 170 -10.39 23.50 -0.19
N ALA A 171 -9.29 23.69 -0.91
CA ALA A 171 -7.92 23.45 -0.44
C ALA A 171 -7.56 24.30 0.80
N GLY A 172 -7.89 25.60 0.77
CA GLY A 172 -7.70 26.56 1.87
C GLY A 172 -6.27 26.65 2.44
N GLU A 173 -6.11 27.35 3.58
CA GLU A 173 -4.87 27.36 4.39
C GLU A 173 -4.51 25.97 4.96
N SER A 174 -5.46 25.04 4.93
CA SER A 174 -5.30 23.63 5.34
C SER A 174 -4.44 22.79 4.39
N GLU A 175 -4.18 23.22 3.15
CA GLU A 175 -3.25 22.53 2.24
C GLU A 175 -1.78 22.65 2.70
N ASP A 176 -1.47 23.69 3.46
CA ASP A 176 -0.09 24.03 3.80
C ASP A 176 0.55 23.00 4.74
N TRP A 177 -0.08 22.72 5.90
CA TRP A 177 0.52 21.84 6.90
C TRP A 177 0.53 20.37 6.47
N ARG A 178 -0.50 19.91 5.71
CA ARG A 178 -0.56 18.54 5.15
C ARG A 178 0.43 18.31 4.02
N ARG A 179 0.81 19.35 3.30
CA ARG A 179 1.91 19.29 2.34
C ARG A 179 3.25 19.29 3.07
N GLU A 180 3.41 20.20 4.02
CA GLU A 180 4.65 20.34 4.80
C GLU A 180 4.97 19.08 5.60
N ILE A 181 4.00 18.40 6.22
CA ILE A 181 4.25 17.12 6.93
C ILE A 181 4.86 16.07 6.00
N LYS A 182 4.47 16.01 4.73
CA LYS A 182 5.05 15.06 3.74
C LYS A 182 6.47 15.42 3.35
N ILE A 183 6.76 16.73 3.27
CA ILE A 183 8.12 17.23 3.07
C ILE A 183 8.99 16.80 4.26
N VAL A 184 8.52 17.01 5.49
CA VAL A 184 9.24 16.59 6.70
C VAL A 184 9.41 15.08 6.79
N ARG A 185 8.38 14.28 6.46
CA ARG A 185 8.48 12.80 6.37
C ARG A 185 9.61 12.37 5.43
N SER A 186 9.67 12.99 4.25
CA SER A 186 10.69 12.70 3.24
C SER A 186 12.09 13.13 3.71
N GLU A 187 12.16 14.27 4.40
CA GLU A 187 13.40 14.82 4.94
C GLU A 187 13.94 13.97 6.10
N PHE A 188 13.10 13.54 7.03
CA PHE A 188 13.50 12.59 8.08
C PHE A 188 13.96 11.26 7.50
N LYS A 189 13.26 10.71 6.50
CA LYS A 189 13.71 9.51 5.80
C LYS A 189 15.12 9.69 5.24
N ARG A 190 15.40 10.84 4.62
CA ARG A 190 16.70 11.16 4.01
C ARG A 190 17.80 11.37 5.07
N LEU A 191 17.54 12.20 6.08
CA LEU A 191 18.51 12.57 7.12
C LEU A 191 18.91 11.39 7.99
N TYR A 192 17.95 10.53 8.32
CA TYR A 192 18.14 9.36 9.19
C TYR A 192 18.35 8.05 8.43
N GLN A 193 18.39 8.10 7.09
CA GLN A 193 18.55 6.94 6.21
C GLN A 193 17.56 5.79 6.52
N LEU A 194 16.31 6.16 6.76
CA LEU A 194 15.26 5.22 7.13
C LEU A 194 14.84 4.37 5.92
N ASN A 195 14.57 3.09 6.15
CA ASN A 195 14.08 2.17 5.10
C ASN A 195 12.73 2.63 4.54
N ALA A 196 11.84 3.08 5.41
CA ALA A 196 10.53 3.64 5.10
C ALA A 196 10.40 5.03 5.74
N PRO A 197 9.60 5.94 5.15
CA PRO A 197 9.28 7.19 5.82
C PRO A 197 8.51 6.90 7.13
N PRO A 198 8.74 7.70 8.19
CA PRO A 198 7.96 7.59 9.42
C PRO A 198 6.47 7.88 9.15
N SER A 199 5.60 7.41 10.04
CA SER A 199 4.17 7.73 10.03
C SER A 199 3.93 9.23 10.28
N GLU A 200 2.77 9.74 9.86
CA GLU A 200 2.34 11.10 10.16
C GLU A 200 2.40 11.42 11.65
N SER A 201 1.91 10.48 12.47
CA SER A 201 1.84 10.63 13.92
C SER A 201 3.24 10.74 14.54
N GLU A 202 4.20 9.93 14.11
CA GLU A 202 5.61 10.04 14.55
C GLU A 202 6.25 11.35 14.11
N VAL A 203 5.97 11.83 12.88
CA VAL A 203 6.50 13.12 12.40
C VAL A 203 5.95 14.28 13.22
N ILE A 204 4.65 14.27 13.53
CA ILE A 204 4.03 15.28 14.36
C ILE A 204 4.64 15.25 15.77
N ALA A 205 4.80 14.05 16.36
CA ALA A 205 5.44 13.89 17.67
C ALA A 205 6.88 14.46 17.67
N ALA A 206 7.69 14.13 16.66
CA ALA A 206 9.04 14.67 16.49
C ALA A 206 9.04 16.20 16.33
N CYS A 207 8.10 16.76 15.58
CA CYS A 207 7.97 18.21 15.44
C CYS A 207 7.55 18.89 16.76
N MET A 208 6.66 18.26 17.54
CA MET A 208 6.29 18.74 18.89
C MET A 208 7.49 18.71 19.84
N VAL A 209 8.33 17.68 19.76
CA VAL A 209 9.60 17.61 20.52
C VAL A 209 10.53 18.77 20.14
N LEU A 210 10.63 19.08 18.86
CA LEU A 210 11.49 20.16 18.34
C LEU A 210 10.93 21.57 18.61
N SER A 211 9.71 21.71 19.12
CA SER A 211 9.03 23.01 19.32
C SER A 211 9.77 23.95 20.30
N GLU A 212 9.65 25.27 20.12
CA GLU A 212 10.22 26.28 21.04
C GLU A 212 9.69 26.11 22.49
N PRO A 213 8.39 25.89 22.73
CA PRO A 213 7.88 25.70 24.09
C PRO A 213 8.43 24.42 24.75
N MET A 214 8.60 23.32 23.99
CA MET A 214 9.23 22.11 24.51
C MET A 214 10.70 22.35 24.85
N LYS A 215 11.44 23.08 24.00
CA LYS A 215 12.82 23.50 24.28
C LYS A 215 12.93 24.24 25.61
N LYS A 216 12.02 25.18 25.91
CA LYS A 216 11.99 25.90 27.21
C LYS A 216 11.81 24.95 28.40
N VAL A 217 10.93 23.95 28.26
CA VAL A 217 10.70 22.94 29.30
C VAL A 217 11.93 22.08 29.50
N LEU A 218 12.52 21.55 28.42
CA LEU A 218 13.72 20.71 28.46
C LEU A 218 14.99 21.45 28.92
N ALA A 219 15.07 22.76 28.71
CA ALA A 219 16.17 23.60 29.18
C ALA A 219 16.06 24.01 30.67
N SER A 220 14.95 23.70 31.34
CA SER A 220 14.73 24.13 32.72
C SER A 220 15.49 23.26 33.71
N ASP A 221 16.51 23.80 34.38
CA ASP A 221 17.26 23.10 35.44
C ASP A 221 16.41 22.65 36.64
N ARG A 222 15.22 23.25 36.79
CA ARG A 222 14.25 22.93 37.85
C ARG A 222 13.48 21.64 37.58
N LEU A 223 13.46 21.19 36.33
CA LEU A 223 12.81 19.95 35.90
C LEU A 223 13.86 18.94 35.39
N PHE A 224 14.74 19.42 34.53
CA PHE A 224 15.82 18.67 33.89
C PHE A 224 17.15 19.26 34.33
N THR A 225 17.55 18.98 35.58
CA THR A 225 18.82 19.47 36.13
C THR A 225 20.00 18.99 35.28
N ALA A 226 20.59 19.87 34.45
CA ALA A 226 21.78 19.67 33.61
C ALA A 226 22.30 18.22 33.49
N ARG A 227 21.61 17.41 32.68
CA ARG A 227 21.92 15.97 32.43
C ARG A 227 22.97 15.75 31.35
N GLY A 228 23.96 16.63 31.31
CA GLY A 228 25.15 16.49 30.47
C GLY A 228 24.97 16.70 28.97
N ARG A 229 23.79 17.13 28.48
CA ARG A 229 23.56 17.44 27.06
C ARG A 229 22.96 18.83 26.86
N PRO A 230 23.42 19.61 25.87
CA PRO A 230 22.69 20.76 25.35
C PRO A 230 21.25 20.38 24.97
N VAL A 231 20.30 21.29 25.19
CA VAL A 231 18.87 20.99 24.98
C VAL A 231 18.56 20.61 23.53
N GLU A 232 19.21 21.24 22.56
CA GLU A 232 19.02 20.93 21.14
C GLU A 232 19.53 19.53 20.79
N GLU A 233 20.65 19.11 21.39
CA GLU A 233 21.16 17.75 21.22
C GLU A 233 20.21 16.73 21.87
N LEU A 234 19.64 17.04 23.04
CA LEU A 234 18.63 16.20 23.66
C LEU A 234 17.37 16.05 22.79
N GLN A 235 16.88 17.14 22.19
CA GLN A 235 15.77 17.10 21.24
C GLN A 235 16.08 16.20 20.04
N GLU A 236 17.29 16.33 19.45
CA GLU A 236 17.73 15.50 18.33
C GLU A 236 17.78 14.01 18.71
N VAL A 237 18.24 13.67 19.92
CA VAL A 237 18.27 12.28 20.41
C VAL A 237 16.87 11.72 20.62
N ILE A 238 15.96 12.51 21.20
CA ILE A 238 14.56 12.11 21.39
C ILE A 238 13.90 11.86 20.03
N VAL A 239 14.06 12.78 19.07
CA VAL A 239 13.52 12.63 17.71
C VAL A 239 14.07 11.37 17.05
N ALA A 240 15.39 11.15 17.11
CA ALA A 240 16.02 9.96 16.54
C ALA A 240 15.46 8.66 17.13
N ALA A 241 15.17 8.63 18.43
CA ALA A 241 14.57 7.47 19.09
C ALA A 241 13.10 7.25 18.65
N ILE A 242 12.29 8.32 18.56
CA ILE A 242 10.88 8.25 18.12
C ILE A 242 10.78 7.68 16.69
N ILE A 243 11.58 8.18 15.76
CA ILE A 243 11.50 7.78 14.34
C ILE A 243 12.37 6.56 13.98
N GLY A 244 13.02 5.94 14.97
CA GLY A 244 13.87 4.76 14.77
C GLY A 244 15.19 5.01 14.02
N GLY A 245 15.71 6.23 14.09
CA GLY A 245 16.96 6.64 13.45
C GLY A 245 18.20 6.08 14.16
N VAL A 246 19.01 5.31 13.43
CA VAL A 246 20.31 4.76 13.90
C VAL A 246 21.52 5.54 13.38
N GLU A 247 21.32 6.38 12.37
CA GLU A 247 22.28 7.33 11.83
C GLU A 247 21.58 8.68 11.65
N GLY A 248 22.34 9.78 11.68
CA GLY A 248 21.78 11.13 11.59
C GLY A 248 21.89 11.93 12.90
N PRO A 249 21.32 13.14 12.97
CA PRO A 249 21.42 14.02 14.13
C PRO A 249 20.84 13.38 15.40
N GLY A 250 21.63 13.32 16.48
CA GLY A 250 21.23 12.71 17.76
C GLY A 250 21.04 11.18 17.74
N ALA A 251 21.15 10.53 16.58
CA ALA A 251 20.93 9.10 16.45
C ALA A 251 22.06 8.28 17.08
N SER A 252 21.68 7.15 17.68
CA SER A 252 22.63 6.17 18.20
C SER A 252 22.07 4.75 18.09
N HIS A 253 22.90 3.76 18.42
CA HIS A 253 22.47 2.37 18.54
C HIS A 253 21.39 2.15 19.61
N LEU A 254 21.24 3.09 20.56
CA LEU A 254 20.23 3.03 21.61
C LEU A 254 18.87 3.57 21.13
N SER A 255 18.80 4.37 20.06
CA SER A 255 17.54 4.83 19.47
C SER A 255 16.59 3.65 19.14
N SER A 256 17.18 2.52 18.76
CA SER A 256 16.47 1.27 18.44
C SER A 256 15.72 0.64 19.62
N ILE A 257 15.95 1.11 20.85
CA ILE A 257 15.20 0.67 22.03
C ILE A 257 13.76 1.17 21.99
N VAL A 258 13.50 2.32 21.37
CA VAL A 258 12.15 2.91 21.28
C VAL A 258 11.46 2.51 19.98
N SER A 259 12.18 2.53 18.85
CA SER A 259 11.64 2.14 17.54
C SER A 259 12.66 1.35 16.72
N SER A 260 12.38 0.06 16.50
CA SER A 260 13.13 -0.92 15.69
C SER A 260 12.27 -2.17 15.40
N GLN A 261 12.87 -3.36 15.30
CA GLN A 261 12.16 -4.64 15.14
C GLN A 261 11.86 -5.33 16.47
N ILE A 262 12.69 -5.06 17.48
CA ILE A 262 12.39 -5.37 18.87
C ILE A 262 12.64 -4.08 19.65
N ASP A 263 11.55 -3.44 20.05
CA ASP A 263 11.57 -2.18 20.75
C ASP A 263 10.52 -2.16 21.85
N ALA A 264 10.63 -1.19 22.75
CA ALA A 264 9.75 -1.03 23.89
C ALA A 264 8.30 -0.75 23.47
N ASP A 265 8.08 -0.02 22.38
CA ASP A 265 6.76 0.24 21.80
C ASP A 265 6.03 -1.07 21.45
N LYS A 266 6.65 -1.90 20.60
CA LYS A 266 6.13 -3.21 20.17
C LYS A 266 5.93 -4.16 21.34
N LEU A 267 6.90 -4.24 22.25
CA LEU A 267 6.77 -5.14 23.40
C LEU A 267 5.58 -4.75 24.29
N ASP A 268 5.32 -3.44 24.45
CA ASP A 268 4.15 -2.96 25.17
C ASP A 268 2.86 -3.24 24.40
N TYR A 269 2.69 -2.70 23.19
CA TYR A 269 1.39 -2.76 22.51
C TYR A 269 0.99 -4.21 22.19
N LEU A 270 1.93 -5.09 21.80
CA LEU A 270 1.60 -6.48 21.49
C LEU A 270 1.01 -7.18 22.71
N SER A 271 1.65 -7.00 23.88
CA SER A 271 1.21 -7.59 25.14
C SER A 271 -0.07 -6.94 25.65
N ARG A 272 -0.16 -5.60 25.58
CA ARG A 272 -1.29 -4.79 26.04
C ARG A 272 -2.54 -5.02 25.21
N ASP A 273 -2.41 -5.04 23.88
CA ASP A 273 -3.53 -5.25 22.98
C ASP A 273 -4.07 -6.67 23.12
N ALA A 274 -3.20 -7.68 23.25
CA ALA A 274 -3.61 -9.05 23.55
C ALA A 274 -4.38 -9.13 24.88
N HIS A 275 -3.85 -8.50 25.94
CA HIS A 275 -4.47 -8.46 27.25
C HIS A 275 -5.87 -7.83 27.23
N HIS A 276 -6.00 -6.61 26.69
CA HIS A 276 -7.26 -5.86 26.71
C HIS A 276 -8.29 -6.37 25.69
N SER A 277 -7.84 -6.96 24.58
CA SER A 277 -8.76 -7.61 23.63
C SER A 277 -9.25 -8.99 24.11
N GLY A 278 -8.63 -9.55 25.16
CA GLY A 278 -8.91 -10.90 25.65
C GLY A 278 -8.41 -11.99 24.70
N LEU A 279 -7.43 -11.68 23.85
CA LEU A 279 -6.80 -12.66 22.95
C LEU A 279 -5.67 -13.37 23.67
N GLU A 280 -5.76 -14.70 23.80
CA GLU A 280 -4.72 -15.56 24.38
C GLU A 280 -3.53 -15.72 23.41
N ILE A 281 -2.81 -14.63 23.17
CA ILE A 281 -1.59 -14.60 22.36
C ILE A 281 -0.43 -14.41 23.32
N GLY A 282 0.32 -15.50 23.57
CA GLY A 282 1.44 -15.48 24.49
C GLY A 282 2.70 -14.91 23.84
N PHE A 283 3.30 -13.91 24.50
CA PHE A 283 4.60 -13.36 24.18
C PHE A 283 5.58 -13.67 25.32
N ASP A 284 6.69 -14.36 25.03
CA ASP A 284 7.74 -14.62 26.03
C ASP A 284 8.68 -13.41 26.15
N THR A 285 8.11 -12.29 26.59
CA THR A 285 8.76 -10.98 26.65
C THR A 285 9.98 -11.00 27.57
N ASP A 286 9.88 -11.63 28.75
CA ASP A 286 10.98 -11.76 29.69
C ASP A 286 12.18 -12.49 29.08
N ARG A 287 11.94 -13.60 28.38
CA ARG A 287 13.01 -14.32 27.70
C ARG A 287 13.58 -13.51 26.56
N LEU A 288 12.75 -12.83 25.78
CA LEU A 288 13.20 -11.98 24.68
C LEU A 288 14.13 -10.86 25.18
N LEU A 289 13.69 -10.13 26.21
CA LEU A 289 14.48 -9.08 26.88
C LEU A 289 15.81 -9.63 27.41
N SER A 290 15.80 -10.81 28.04
CA SER A 290 17.02 -11.44 28.58
C SER A 290 18.08 -11.80 27.52
N ARG A 291 17.68 -11.81 26.23
CA ARG A 291 18.53 -12.16 25.07
C ARG A 291 18.86 -10.98 24.18
N LEU A 292 18.36 -9.78 24.47
CA LEU A 292 18.81 -8.55 23.80
C LEU A 292 20.28 -8.28 24.11
N GLU A 293 21.02 -7.84 23.10
CA GLU A 293 22.44 -7.50 23.24
C GLU A 293 22.79 -6.25 22.43
N ILE A 294 23.79 -5.51 22.90
CA ILE A 294 24.52 -4.59 22.03
C ILE A 294 25.60 -5.40 21.30
N LEU A 295 25.46 -5.43 19.97
CA LEU A 295 26.40 -6.08 19.08
C LEU A 295 27.63 -5.20 18.86
N HIS A 296 28.81 -5.81 18.91
CA HIS A 296 30.08 -5.19 18.55
C HIS A 296 30.44 -5.59 17.12
N VAL A 297 30.06 -4.77 16.16
CA VAL A 297 30.08 -5.14 14.73
C VAL A 297 31.39 -4.70 14.09
N ARG A 298 32.08 -5.63 13.45
CA ARG A 298 33.33 -5.43 12.69
C ARG A 298 33.26 -6.16 11.37
N GLU A 299 34.03 -5.71 10.39
CA GLU A 299 34.09 -6.42 9.11
C GLU A 299 34.49 -7.90 9.28
N SER A 300 35.36 -8.20 10.24
CA SER A 300 35.88 -9.56 10.48
C SER A 300 34.89 -10.52 11.13
N ASN A 301 33.83 -10.02 11.78
CA ASN A 301 32.84 -10.86 12.46
C ASN A 301 31.46 -10.81 11.79
N VAL A 302 31.30 -10.03 10.73
CA VAL A 302 30.10 -10.01 9.90
C VAL A 302 30.23 -11.04 8.79
N ASP A 303 29.16 -11.80 8.54
CA ASP A 303 29.12 -12.79 7.47
C ASP A 303 29.44 -12.15 6.10
N ALA A 304 30.11 -12.90 5.23
CA ALA A 304 30.50 -12.41 3.91
C ALA A 304 29.29 -12.04 3.04
N SER A 305 28.10 -12.61 3.30
CA SER A 305 26.87 -12.26 2.59
C SER A 305 26.37 -10.84 2.89
N GLU A 306 26.77 -10.25 4.03
CA GLU A 306 26.26 -8.97 4.52
C GLU A 306 27.14 -7.78 4.07
N SER A 307 27.24 -7.58 2.75
CA SER A 307 28.13 -6.59 2.15
C SER A 307 27.92 -5.15 2.64
N GLU A 308 26.66 -4.75 2.89
CA GLU A 308 26.31 -3.42 3.38
C GLU A 308 26.79 -3.20 4.82
N LEU A 309 26.61 -4.18 5.70
CA LEU A 309 27.07 -4.11 7.10
C LEU A 309 28.60 -4.10 7.17
N ARG A 310 29.28 -4.87 6.31
CA ARG A 310 30.74 -4.83 6.17
C ARG A 310 31.21 -3.45 5.73
N ALA A 311 30.61 -2.88 4.69
CA ALA A 311 30.94 -1.54 4.20
C ALA A 311 30.68 -0.45 5.26
N ARG A 312 29.63 -0.59 6.07
CA ARG A 312 29.37 0.28 7.22
C ARG A 312 30.46 0.14 8.29
N ALA A 313 30.83 -1.09 8.65
CA ALA A 313 31.91 -1.35 9.60
C ALA A 313 33.23 -0.73 9.13
N SER A 314 33.65 -0.96 7.88
CA SER A 314 34.93 -0.46 7.35
C SER A 314 34.99 1.08 7.30
N ARG A 315 33.86 1.76 7.09
CA ARG A 315 33.76 3.24 7.11
C ARG A 315 33.64 3.82 8.52
N SER A 316 33.29 3.00 9.51
CA SER A 316 33.12 3.46 10.89
C SER A 316 34.46 3.72 11.57
N VAL A 317 34.47 4.60 12.56
CA VAL A 317 35.66 4.88 13.38
C VAL A 317 36.14 3.57 14.02
N ASN A 318 37.45 3.32 13.99
CA ASN A 318 38.05 2.06 14.45
C ASN A 318 37.48 0.79 13.76
N GLN A 319 36.95 0.94 12.55
CA GLN A 319 36.32 -0.13 11.77
C GLN A 319 35.24 -0.90 12.53
N THR A 320 34.54 -0.20 13.45
CA THR A 320 33.60 -0.80 14.40
C THR A 320 32.39 0.09 14.58
N PHE A 321 31.19 -0.49 14.68
CA PHE A 321 30.00 0.18 15.18
C PHE A 321 29.19 -0.71 16.12
N HIS A 322 28.23 -0.12 16.82
CA HIS A 322 27.33 -0.82 17.73
C HIS A 322 25.92 -0.84 17.18
N GLN A 323 25.17 -1.90 17.47
CA GLN A 323 23.77 -2.04 17.07
C GLN A 323 23.03 -2.95 18.05
N LEU A 324 21.75 -2.64 18.30
CA LEU A 324 20.87 -3.55 19.03
C LEU A 324 20.65 -4.83 18.22
N GLY A 325 20.82 -5.98 18.86
CA GLY A 325 20.56 -7.28 18.28
C GLY A 325 20.12 -8.29 19.32
N ILE A 326 20.10 -9.56 18.95
CA ILE A 326 19.66 -10.66 19.80
C ILE A 326 20.66 -11.81 19.78
N ALA A 327 20.88 -12.45 20.93
CA ALA A 327 21.63 -13.70 20.98
C ALA A 327 20.89 -14.82 20.23
N ALA A 328 21.61 -15.75 19.60
CA ALA A 328 21.00 -16.88 18.88
C ALA A 328 20.01 -17.71 19.73
N SER A 329 20.24 -17.78 21.05
CA SER A 329 19.34 -18.46 21.99
C SER A 329 17.98 -17.77 22.23
N GLY A 330 17.80 -16.54 21.73
CA GLY A 330 16.55 -15.77 21.78
C GLY A 330 15.67 -15.90 20.54
N PHE A 331 16.12 -16.61 19.49
CA PHE A 331 15.38 -16.69 18.22
C PHE A 331 13.96 -17.23 18.38
N GLY A 332 13.78 -18.31 19.14
CA GLY A 332 12.44 -18.87 19.35
C GLY A 332 11.45 -17.86 19.97
N SER A 333 11.90 -17.03 20.93
CA SER A 333 11.05 -15.99 21.52
C SER A 333 10.75 -14.86 20.55
N PHE A 334 11.71 -14.49 19.70
CA PHE A 334 11.49 -13.51 18.65
C PHE A 334 10.53 -14.04 17.56
N GLU A 335 10.69 -15.29 17.12
CA GLU A 335 9.77 -15.95 16.19
C GLU A 335 8.35 -16.03 16.77
N GLN A 336 8.23 -16.38 18.06
CA GLN A 336 6.96 -16.35 18.76
C GLN A 336 6.33 -14.95 18.74
N MET A 337 7.11 -13.89 18.95
CA MET A 337 6.63 -12.51 18.86
C MET A 337 6.12 -12.17 17.45
N LEU A 338 6.85 -12.56 16.39
CA LEU A 338 6.42 -12.33 15.01
C LEU A 338 5.12 -13.07 14.67
N ILE A 339 5.00 -14.33 15.10
CA ILE A 339 3.79 -15.14 14.91
C ILE A 339 2.62 -14.51 15.69
N GLY A 340 2.85 -14.13 16.95
CA GLY A 340 1.87 -13.46 17.80
C GLY A 340 1.38 -12.14 17.20
N ARG A 341 2.29 -11.31 16.67
CA ARG A 341 1.97 -10.08 15.93
C ARG A 341 1.01 -10.38 14.79
N THR A 342 1.28 -11.38 13.95
CA THR A 342 0.37 -11.70 12.83
C THR A 342 -0.98 -12.21 13.30
N PHE A 343 -1.05 -12.95 14.40
CA PHE A 343 -2.36 -13.31 14.98
C PHE A 343 -3.15 -12.08 15.44
N LEU A 344 -2.50 -11.06 16.01
CA LEU A 344 -3.15 -9.79 16.31
C LEU A 344 -3.63 -9.08 15.03
N TYR A 345 -2.84 -9.08 13.97
CA TYR A 345 -3.29 -8.55 12.67
C TYR A 345 -4.51 -9.29 12.13
N ASP A 346 -4.50 -10.62 12.09
CA ASP A 346 -5.62 -11.41 11.55
C ASP A 346 -6.88 -11.29 12.42
N ARG A 347 -6.73 -11.36 13.76
CA ARG A 347 -7.87 -11.50 14.69
C ARG A 347 -8.39 -10.18 15.26
N LEU A 348 -7.54 -9.17 15.39
CA LEU A 348 -7.86 -7.89 16.03
C LEU A 348 -7.85 -6.76 14.99
N TYR A 349 -6.68 -6.39 14.47
CA TYR A 349 -6.52 -5.19 13.64
C TYR A 349 -7.27 -5.30 12.29
N HIS A 350 -7.26 -6.47 11.65
CA HIS A 350 -7.98 -6.73 10.40
C HIS A 350 -9.32 -7.43 10.60
N HIS A 351 -9.81 -7.51 11.83
CA HIS A 351 -11.15 -8.03 12.06
C HIS A 351 -12.16 -7.18 11.30
N HIS A 352 -12.94 -7.82 10.43
CA HIS A 352 -13.83 -7.13 9.49
C HIS A 352 -14.79 -6.08 10.11
N LYS A 353 -15.28 -6.28 11.34
CA LYS A 353 -16.08 -5.25 12.03
C LYS A 353 -15.25 -4.08 12.56
N VAL A 354 -13.98 -4.31 12.92
CA VAL A 354 -13.05 -3.25 13.30
C VAL A 354 -12.72 -2.44 12.04
N ARG A 355 -12.40 -3.13 10.94
CA ARG A 355 -12.24 -2.54 9.60
C ARG A 355 -13.44 -1.71 9.17
N SER A 356 -14.66 -2.22 9.35
CA SER A 356 -15.88 -1.47 9.06
C SER A 356 -15.96 -0.17 9.86
N ALA A 357 -15.64 -0.20 11.16
CA ALA A 357 -15.69 0.99 12.00
C ALA A 357 -14.60 2.01 11.62
N GLU A 358 -13.37 1.57 11.38
CA GLU A 358 -12.28 2.43 10.93
C GLU A 358 -12.56 3.04 9.55
N ALA A 359 -13.06 2.25 8.61
CA ALA A 359 -13.42 2.73 7.28
C ALA A 359 -14.58 3.75 7.34
N MET A 360 -15.55 3.55 8.25
CA MET A 360 -16.58 4.55 8.54
C MET A 360 -15.98 5.84 9.11
N ALA A 361 -15.00 5.77 10.01
CA ALA A 361 -14.33 6.95 10.57
C ALA A 361 -13.50 7.70 9.53
N GLN A 362 -12.74 6.99 8.70
CA GLN A 362 -12.01 7.58 7.57
C GLN A 362 -12.95 8.33 6.63
N ARG A 363 -14.05 7.68 6.24
CA ARG A 363 -15.06 8.26 5.38
C ARG A 363 -15.77 9.43 6.06
N LEU A 364 -16.09 9.32 7.35
CA LEU A 364 -16.68 10.38 8.16
C LEU A 364 -15.81 11.64 8.10
N MET A 365 -14.51 11.52 8.34
CA MET A 365 -13.60 12.66 8.33
C MET A 365 -13.56 13.32 6.96
N LEU A 366 -13.40 12.54 5.88
CA LEU A 366 -13.36 13.09 4.51
C LEU A 366 -14.68 13.74 4.08
N VAL A 367 -15.81 13.13 4.43
CA VAL A 367 -17.14 13.66 4.13
C VAL A 367 -17.42 14.91 4.94
N ALA A 368 -16.99 14.98 6.19
CA ALA A 368 -17.09 16.17 7.02
C ALA A 368 -16.33 17.36 6.40
N GLU A 369 -15.13 17.15 5.83
CA GLU A 369 -14.38 18.18 5.10
C GLU A 369 -15.14 18.70 3.88
N ARG A 370 -15.81 17.81 3.14
CA ARG A 370 -16.66 18.17 2.01
C ARG A 370 -17.90 18.94 2.43
N ASP A 371 -18.62 18.46 3.43
CA ASP A 371 -19.88 19.06 3.85
C ASP A 371 -19.67 20.48 4.43
N ARG A 372 -18.48 20.76 4.98
CA ARG A 372 -18.07 22.11 5.43
C ARG A 372 -17.28 22.92 4.39
N ALA A 373 -17.14 22.38 3.17
CA ALA A 373 -16.37 22.95 2.06
C ALA A 373 -14.91 23.33 2.37
N SER A 374 -14.31 22.78 3.42
CA SER A 374 -12.94 23.09 3.85
C SER A 374 -12.32 21.90 4.60
N ARG A 375 -11.01 21.67 4.40
CA ARG A 375 -10.30 20.60 5.13
C ARG A 375 -10.11 20.95 6.61
N PHE A 376 -9.80 19.94 7.42
CA PHE A 376 -9.47 20.15 8.82
C PHE A 376 -8.14 20.87 8.98
N ARG A 377 -8.15 21.92 9.81
CA ARG A 377 -6.95 22.57 10.32
C ARG A 377 -6.27 21.66 11.34
N LEU A 378 -4.98 21.90 11.58
CA LEU A 378 -4.19 21.12 12.53
C LEU A 378 -4.79 21.20 13.96
N ASP A 379 -5.18 22.39 14.41
CA ASP A 379 -5.75 22.60 15.74
C ASP A 379 -7.14 21.97 15.93
N GLU A 380 -7.90 21.77 14.86
CA GLU A 380 -9.16 21.02 14.89
C GLU A 380 -8.94 19.51 15.02
N ILE A 381 -7.89 18.97 14.38
CA ILE A 381 -7.51 17.55 14.53
C ILE A 381 -7.02 17.27 15.95
N PHE A 382 -6.26 18.20 16.53
CA PHE A 382 -5.72 18.07 17.89
C PHE A 382 -6.59 18.75 18.94
N LEU A 383 -7.89 18.85 18.69
CA LEU A 383 -8.83 19.36 19.67
C LEU A 383 -8.72 18.54 20.96
N SER A 384 -8.61 19.20 22.11
CA SER A 384 -8.37 18.56 23.42
C SER A 384 -9.63 17.90 23.97
N VAL A 385 -10.23 17.02 23.18
CA VAL A 385 -11.43 16.22 23.48
C VAL A 385 -11.12 14.74 23.24
N ASP A 386 -11.89 13.85 23.86
CA ASP A 386 -11.78 12.41 23.61
C ASP A 386 -12.45 12.00 22.28
N ASP A 387 -12.15 10.79 21.82
CA ASP A 387 -12.67 10.22 20.58
C ASP A 387 -14.21 10.23 20.53
N ASP A 388 -14.88 9.97 21.66
CA ASP A 388 -16.35 9.96 21.73
C ASP A 388 -16.94 11.36 21.61
N THR A 389 -16.32 12.34 22.25
CA THR A 389 -16.70 13.75 22.13
C THR A 389 -16.47 14.25 20.72
N MET A 390 -15.37 13.87 20.06
CA MET A 390 -15.15 14.17 18.64
C MET A 390 -16.27 13.60 17.77
N LEU A 391 -16.68 12.35 18.00
CA LEU A 391 -17.83 11.76 17.32
C LEU A 391 -19.13 12.51 17.62
N ARG A 392 -19.37 12.92 18.87
CA ARG A 392 -20.58 13.67 19.25
C ARG A 392 -20.62 15.06 18.64
N ILE A 393 -19.46 15.70 18.46
CA ILE A 393 -19.33 16.95 17.71
C ILE A 393 -19.74 16.72 16.26
N LEU A 394 -19.14 15.72 15.60
CA LEU A 394 -19.47 15.37 14.20
C LEU A 394 -20.92 14.88 14.01
N ALA A 395 -21.50 14.27 15.02
CA ALA A 395 -22.91 13.86 15.08
C ALA A 395 -23.86 15.03 15.38
N GLN A 396 -23.33 16.24 15.62
CA GLN A 396 -24.08 17.45 16.01
C GLN A 396 -24.87 17.28 17.32
N GLU A 397 -24.45 16.38 18.20
CA GLU A 397 -25.01 16.23 19.55
C GLU A 397 -24.39 17.23 20.53
N VAL A 398 -23.17 17.67 20.25
CA VAL A 398 -22.41 18.64 21.04
C VAL A 398 -21.85 19.70 20.10
N THR A 399 -21.94 20.98 20.48
CA THR A 399 -21.29 22.07 19.75
C THR A 399 -19.96 22.41 20.40
N HIS A 400 -18.96 22.74 19.58
CA HIS A 400 -17.65 23.18 20.07
C HIS A 400 -17.22 24.47 19.37
N PRO A 401 -16.83 25.55 20.09
CA PRO A 401 -16.48 26.83 19.48
C PRO A 401 -15.32 26.75 18.47
N GLY A 402 -14.37 25.85 18.73
CA GLY A 402 -13.23 25.58 17.84
C GLY A 402 -13.51 24.62 16.69
N PHE A 403 -14.76 24.18 16.50
CA PHE A 403 -15.14 23.21 15.47
C PHE A 403 -16.53 23.56 14.88
N PRO A 404 -16.61 24.58 14.02
CA PRO A 404 -17.88 24.99 13.44
C PRO A 404 -18.37 23.96 12.41
N LEU A 405 -19.62 23.54 12.55
CA LEU A 405 -20.31 22.66 11.61
C LEU A 405 -21.54 23.36 11.03
N SER A 406 -21.94 22.94 9.82
CA SER A 406 -23.24 23.32 9.25
C SER A 406 -24.36 22.83 10.18
N PRO A 407 -25.44 23.63 10.38
CA PRO A 407 -26.57 23.21 11.20
C PRO A 407 -27.44 22.12 10.56
N GLU A 408 -27.34 21.91 9.25
CA GLU A 408 -28.10 20.88 8.55
C GLU A 408 -27.43 19.49 8.72
N PRO A 409 -28.17 18.44 9.08
CA PRO A 409 -27.64 17.08 9.13
C PRO A 409 -27.12 16.64 7.76
N SER A 410 -25.93 16.07 7.75
CA SER A 410 -25.27 15.62 6.52
C SER A 410 -24.93 14.12 6.54
N ALA A 411 -24.32 13.62 5.46
CA ALA A 411 -23.83 12.25 5.41
C ALA A 411 -22.76 11.99 6.49
N ALA A 412 -21.93 12.99 6.83
CA ALA A 412 -21.03 12.92 7.98
C ALA A 412 -21.80 12.72 9.29
N THR A 413 -22.88 13.47 9.52
CA THR A 413 -23.72 13.32 10.72
C THR A 413 -24.28 11.90 10.84
N ALA A 414 -24.74 11.31 9.74
CA ALA A 414 -25.25 9.94 9.71
C ALA A 414 -24.16 8.90 10.05
N LEU A 415 -22.97 9.04 9.48
CA LEU A 415 -21.83 8.15 9.78
C LEU A 415 -21.40 8.25 11.25
N ALA A 416 -21.30 9.47 11.79
CA ALA A 416 -20.92 9.68 13.19
C ALA A 416 -21.93 9.06 14.16
N LYS A 417 -23.24 9.28 13.92
CA LYS A 417 -24.32 8.64 14.70
C LYS A 417 -24.28 7.13 14.58
N GLY A 418 -24.01 6.60 13.38
CA GLY A 418 -23.88 5.16 13.17
C GLY A 418 -22.73 4.54 14.00
N ILE A 419 -21.58 5.22 14.08
CA ILE A 419 -20.46 4.78 14.94
C ILE A 419 -20.87 4.81 16.43
N LEU A 420 -21.45 5.93 16.90
CA LEU A 420 -21.89 6.11 18.29
C LEU A 420 -22.93 5.06 18.71
N ASN A 421 -23.92 4.80 17.84
CA ASN A 421 -25.03 3.88 18.11
C ASN A 421 -24.71 2.41 17.77
N ARG A 422 -23.46 2.09 17.39
CA ARG A 422 -23.05 0.74 16.99
C ARG A 422 -23.75 0.22 15.71
N GLU A 423 -24.32 1.10 14.91
CA GLU A 423 -24.90 0.79 13.59
C GLU A 423 -23.81 0.74 12.53
N LEU A 424 -22.90 -0.22 12.66
CA LEU A 424 -21.83 -0.40 11.68
C LEU A 424 -22.36 -0.89 10.34
N LEU A 425 -21.64 -0.54 9.29
CA LEU A 425 -21.88 -1.06 7.95
C LEU A 425 -21.60 -2.57 7.87
N HIS A 426 -22.30 -3.21 6.94
CA HIS A 426 -22.31 -4.65 6.71
C HIS A 426 -21.50 -4.99 5.46
N ARG A 427 -20.78 -6.12 5.49
CA ARG A 427 -20.04 -6.65 4.34
C ARG A 427 -21.01 -7.10 3.25
N ALA A 428 -21.07 -6.37 2.14
CA ALA A 428 -21.82 -6.73 0.95
C ALA A 428 -20.95 -7.46 -0.09
N PHE A 429 -19.65 -7.18 -0.10
CA PHE A 429 -18.71 -7.84 -1.00
C PHE A 429 -17.38 -8.06 -0.29
N ALA A 430 -16.70 -9.16 -0.59
CA ALA A 430 -15.37 -9.47 -0.08
C ALA A 430 -14.45 -9.82 -1.26
N PHE A 431 -13.25 -9.27 -1.27
CA PHE A 431 -12.27 -9.49 -2.33
C PHE A 431 -10.88 -9.74 -1.75
N ARG A 432 -10.15 -10.68 -2.35
CA ARG A 432 -8.84 -11.16 -1.91
C ARG A 432 -8.17 -11.89 -3.07
N GLY A 433 -6.84 -11.89 -3.11
CA GLY A 433 -6.10 -12.56 -4.18
C GLY A 433 -6.53 -14.02 -4.38
N ARG A 434 -6.65 -14.78 -3.29
CA ARG A 434 -7.15 -16.18 -3.33
C ARG A 434 -8.58 -16.32 -3.89
N PHE A 435 -9.45 -15.32 -3.69
CA PHE A 435 -10.83 -15.39 -4.16
C PHE A 435 -10.99 -15.10 -5.64
N ILE A 436 -9.98 -14.56 -6.31
CA ILE A 436 -10.08 -14.26 -7.75
C ILE A 436 -10.34 -15.56 -8.52
N ALA A 437 -11.48 -15.62 -9.20
CA ALA A 437 -11.90 -16.78 -9.95
C ALA A 437 -10.89 -17.08 -11.07
N SER A 438 -10.46 -18.33 -11.17
CA SER A 438 -9.51 -18.80 -12.19
C SER A 438 -10.20 -19.77 -13.16
N PRO A 439 -9.85 -19.77 -14.45
CA PRO A 439 -10.37 -20.76 -15.40
C PRO A 439 -10.13 -22.22 -14.99
N PRO A 440 -11.11 -23.11 -15.16
CA PRO A 440 -10.95 -24.54 -14.95
C PRO A 440 -9.96 -25.08 -15.98
N GLY A 441 -9.09 -25.99 -15.56
CA GLY A 441 -8.08 -26.61 -16.43
C GLY A 441 -6.73 -25.90 -16.49
N LEU A 442 -6.57 -24.72 -15.88
CA LEU A 442 -5.24 -24.17 -15.59
C LEU A 442 -4.55 -25.02 -14.52
N ASP A 443 -3.25 -25.28 -14.68
CA ASP A 443 -2.47 -25.90 -13.63
C ASP A 443 -2.38 -24.97 -12.40
N GLY A 444 -2.15 -25.56 -11.23
CA GLY A 444 -2.17 -24.85 -9.95
C GLY A 444 -1.19 -23.68 -9.87
N ARG A 445 -0.01 -23.78 -10.52
CA ARG A 445 1.01 -22.72 -10.48
C ARG A 445 0.61 -21.54 -11.35
N THR A 446 0.17 -21.80 -12.59
CA THR A 446 -0.28 -20.75 -13.51
C THR A 446 -1.50 -20.02 -12.97
N ALA A 447 -2.44 -20.76 -12.35
CA ALA A 447 -3.60 -20.16 -11.69
C ALA A 447 -3.20 -19.25 -10.52
N GLU A 448 -2.23 -19.67 -9.69
CA GLU A 448 -1.71 -18.86 -8.58
C GLU A 448 -1.00 -17.59 -9.06
N GLN A 449 -0.12 -17.70 -10.05
CA GLN A 449 0.57 -16.56 -10.64
C GLN A 449 -0.40 -15.55 -11.28
N ASN A 450 -1.44 -16.03 -11.96
CA ASN A 450 -2.50 -15.18 -12.51
C ASN A 450 -3.23 -14.40 -11.40
N ARG A 451 -3.67 -15.10 -10.34
CA ARG A 451 -4.32 -14.47 -9.19
C ARG A 451 -3.42 -13.43 -8.53
N GLU A 452 -2.14 -13.74 -8.39
CA GLU A 452 -1.18 -12.82 -7.79
C GLU A 452 -1.02 -11.53 -8.61
N LYS A 453 -0.85 -11.63 -9.94
CA LYS A 453 -0.76 -10.44 -10.81
C LYS A 453 -2.05 -9.61 -10.80
N LEU A 454 -3.22 -10.26 -10.86
CA LEU A 454 -4.52 -9.58 -10.75
C LEU A 454 -4.68 -8.89 -9.39
N TRP A 455 -4.30 -9.58 -8.31
CA TRP A 455 -4.34 -9.03 -6.95
C TRP A 455 -3.47 -7.80 -6.81
N ARG A 456 -2.22 -7.85 -7.28
CA ARG A 456 -1.30 -6.71 -7.25
C ARG A 456 -1.85 -5.50 -8.02
N ARG A 457 -2.56 -5.72 -9.13
CA ARG A 457 -3.25 -4.64 -9.89
C ARG A 457 -4.35 -3.99 -9.05
N ILE A 458 -5.22 -4.80 -8.43
CA ILE A 458 -6.31 -4.32 -7.57
C ILE A 458 -5.74 -3.54 -6.37
N VAL A 459 -4.76 -4.09 -5.67
CA VAL A 459 -4.12 -3.45 -4.52
C VAL A 459 -3.53 -2.10 -4.89
N LYS A 460 -2.76 -2.03 -5.98
CA LYS A 460 -2.10 -0.79 -6.42
C LYS A 460 -3.10 0.35 -6.67
N GLU A 461 -4.24 0.05 -7.29
CA GLU A 461 -5.26 1.05 -7.59
C GLU A 461 -6.08 1.41 -6.34
N LEU A 462 -6.39 0.41 -5.51
CA LEU A 462 -7.09 0.63 -4.25
C LEU A 462 -6.21 1.22 -3.16
N ASP A 463 -4.88 1.34 -3.28
CA ASP A 463 -4.07 2.08 -2.31
C ASP A 463 -4.44 3.58 -2.26
N ASP A 464 -5.05 4.12 -3.32
CA ASP A 464 -5.62 5.47 -3.34
C ASP A 464 -7.05 5.50 -2.77
N ILE A 465 -7.25 6.21 -1.66
CA ILE A 465 -8.57 6.34 -1.01
C ILE A 465 -9.60 7.12 -1.85
N GLY A 466 -9.16 8.01 -2.74
CA GLY A 466 -10.02 8.70 -3.70
C GLY A 466 -10.58 7.74 -4.75
N VAL A 467 -9.76 6.79 -5.23
CA VAL A 467 -10.23 5.70 -6.11
C VAL A 467 -11.28 4.85 -5.40
N ARG A 468 -11.05 4.49 -4.13
CA ARG A 468 -12.06 3.77 -3.30
C ARG A 468 -13.38 4.53 -3.21
N PHE A 469 -13.34 5.86 -3.11
CA PHE A 469 -14.54 6.70 -3.07
C PHE A 469 -15.32 6.64 -4.38
N ASN A 470 -14.62 6.79 -5.51
CA ASN A 470 -15.22 6.75 -6.84
C ASN A 470 -15.87 5.40 -7.13
N ILE A 471 -15.19 4.29 -6.80
CA ILE A 471 -15.74 2.94 -6.95
C ILE A 471 -16.97 2.77 -6.06
N GLY A 472 -16.95 3.26 -4.81
CA GLY A 472 -18.12 3.22 -3.92
C GLY A 472 -19.33 3.97 -4.49
N ALA A 473 -19.11 5.15 -5.08
CA ALA A 473 -20.16 5.94 -5.74
C ALA A 473 -20.68 5.27 -7.03
N GLU A 474 -19.81 4.59 -7.78
CA GLU A 474 -20.21 3.79 -8.93
C GLU A 474 -21.08 2.59 -8.51
N ILE A 475 -20.68 1.88 -7.46
CA ILE A 475 -21.47 0.77 -6.88
C ILE A 475 -22.86 1.25 -6.46
N HIS A 476 -22.97 2.42 -5.82
CA HIS A 476 -24.26 3.02 -5.47
C HIS A 476 -25.16 3.21 -6.70
N ARG A 477 -24.63 3.85 -7.75
CA ARG A 477 -25.36 4.12 -9.00
C ARG A 477 -25.80 2.84 -9.70
N VAL A 478 -24.90 1.85 -9.79
CA VAL A 478 -25.19 0.55 -10.40
C VAL A 478 -26.23 -0.21 -9.57
N ALA A 479 -26.20 -0.13 -8.24
CA ALA A 479 -27.19 -0.77 -7.37
C ALA A 479 -28.60 -0.21 -7.60
N ILE A 480 -28.73 1.12 -7.72
CA ILE A 480 -29.98 1.80 -8.08
C ILE A 480 -30.51 1.30 -9.44
N ALA A 481 -29.65 1.29 -10.46
CA ALA A 481 -30.02 0.84 -11.80
C ALA A 481 -30.42 -0.64 -11.83
N CYS A 482 -29.73 -1.49 -11.06
CA CYS A 482 -30.10 -2.90 -10.90
C CYS A 482 -31.48 -3.04 -10.26
N ALA A 483 -31.78 -2.28 -9.21
CA ALA A 483 -33.09 -2.31 -8.56
C ALA A 483 -34.21 -1.97 -9.54
N GLU A 484 -34.04 -0.88 -10.29
CA GLU A 484 -35.03 -0.40 -11.27
C GLU A 484 -35.26 -1.44 -12.38
N ALA A 485 -34.17 -2.02 -12.90
CA ALA A 485 -34.25 -3.06 -13.92
C ALA A 485 -34.97 -4.33 -13.41
N LEU A 486 -34.65 -4.80 -12.21
CA LEU A 486 -35.27 -5.99 -11.62
C LEU A 486 -36.76 -5.78 -11.35
N MET A 487 -37.13 -4.63 -10.79
CA MET A 487 -38.53 -4.27 -10.56
C MET A 487 -39.32 -4.13 -11.87
N ALA A 488 -38.74 -3.50 -12.90
CA ALA A 488 -39.37 -3.36 -14.21
C ALA A 488 -39.62 -4.72 -14.89
N LYS A 489 -38.83 -5.75 -14.55
CA LYS A 489 -39.02 -7.13 -15.00
C LYS A 489 -39.80 -8.01 -14.03
N SER A 490 -40.35 -7.43 -12.95
CA SER A 490 -41.09 -8.14 -11.91
C SER A 490 -40.31 -9.31 -11.27
N VAL A 491 -38.98 -9.15 -11.13
CA VAL A 491 -38.09 -10.15 -10.50
C VAL A 491 -37.86 -9.77 -9.04
N ASP A 492 -38.16 -10.67 -8.11
CA ASP A 492 -37.95 -10.55 -6.66
C ASP A 492 -38.28 -9.15 -6.11
N VAL A 493 -39.43 -8.62 -6.52
CA VAL A 493 -39.86 -7.25 -6.22
C VAL A 493 -39.97 -6.99 -4.71
N ASP A 494 -40.34 -8.01 -3.93
CA ASP A 494 -40.43 -7.94 -2.47
C ASP A 494 -39.07 -7.70 -1.79
N ILE A 495 -37.97 -8.05 -2.48
CA ILE A 495 -36.60 -7.74 -2.04
C ILE A 495 -36.15 -6.40 -2.65
N CYS A 496 -36.36 -6.21 -3.95
CA CYS A 496 -35.81 -5.07 -4.68
C CYS A 496 -36.44 -3.74 -4.27
N ARG A 497 -37.75 -3.71 -3.99
CA ARG A 497 -38.47 -2.49 -3.62
C ARG A 497 -38.00 -1.86 -2.31
N PRO A 498 -38.00 -2.57 -1.16
CA PRO A 498 -37.49 -1.99 0.09
C PRO A 498 -35.99 -1.66 -0.01
N CYS A 499 -35.22 -2.47 -0.74
CA CYS A 499 -33.80 -2.21 -0.97
C CYS A 499 -33.57 -0.92 -1.79
N LYS A 500 -34.43 -0.64 -2.78
CA LYS A 500 -34.39 0.60 -3.57
C LYS A 500 -34.79 1.82 -2.74
N GLU A 501 -35.88 1.70 -1.98
CA GLU A 501 -36.32 2.76 -1.05
C GLU A 501 -35.21 3.12 -0.04
N ALA A 502 -34.49 2.12 0.47
CA ALA A 502 -33.32 2.33 1.31
C ALA A 502 -32.14 2.96 0.54
N LEU A 503 -31.84 2.50 -0.69
CA LEU A 503 -30.77 3.08 -1.52
C LEU A 503 -31.02 4.56 -1.87
N ASP A 504 -32.28 4.98 -1.98
CA ASP A 504 -32.63 6.38 -2.25
C ASP A 504 -32.41 7.29 -1.03
N GLN A 505 -32.35 6.72 0.17
CA GLN A 505 -32.01 7.42 1.42
C GLN A 505 -30.52 7.32 1.77
N VAL A 506 -29.87 6.23 1.37
CA VAL A 506 -28.46 5.96 1.60
C VAL A 506 -27.63 6.65 0.51
N GLY A 507 -26.81 7.62 0.89
CA GLY A 507 -25.88 8.26 -0.04
C GLY A 507 -24.67 7.37 -0.41
N PRO A 508 -23.96 7.68 -1.51
CA PRO A 508 -22.73 6.97 -1.91
C PRO A 508 -21.64 7.02 -0.82
N GLU A 509 -21.72 7.96 0.11
CA GLU A 509 -20.81 8.11 1.25
C GLU A 509 -20.88 6.91 2.19
N GLN A 510 -22.01 6.21 2.26
CA GLN A 510 -22.19 5.04 3.13
C GLN A 510 -21.88 3.72 2.42
N ILE A 511 -21.49 3.74 1.14
CA ILE A 511 -20.92 2.59 0.43
C ILE A 511 -19.39 2.76 0.41
N ILE A 512 -18.71 1.94 1.21
CA ILE A 512 -17.29 2.09 1.50
C ILE A 512 -16.52 0.87 1.00
N VAL A 513 -15.63 1.09 0.04
CA VAL A 513 -14.62 0.13 -0.37
C VAL A 513 -13.42 0.28 0.58
N ASP A 514 -13.13 -0.74 1.37
CA ASP A 514 -11.98 -0.79 2.29
C ASP A 514 -10.99 -1.86 1.86
N LEU A 515 -9.70 -1.51 1.91
CA LEU A 515 -8.59 -2.45 1.79
C LEU A 515 -7.56 -2.06 2.87
N PRO A 516 -7.30 -2.92 3.87
CA PRO A 516 -6.29 -2.64 4.90
C PRO A 516 -4.90 -2.51 4.27
N ALA A 517 -4.08 -1.60 4.80
CA ALA A 517 -2.70 -1.41 4.36
C ALA A 517 -1.82 -2.62 4.71
N LEU A 518 -0.80 -2.89 3.90
CA LEU A 518 0.21 -3.89 4.22
C LEU A 518 1.25 -3.28 5.17
N LYS A 519 1.30 -3.75 6.42
CA LYS A 519 2.37 -3.42 7.38
C LYS A 519 3.43 -4.53 7.41
N ALA A 520 4.01 -4.83 6.24
CA ALA A 520 5.11 -5.78 6.12
C ALA A 520 6.45 -5.06 6.33
N GLU A 521 7.15 -5.37 7.41
CA GLU A 521 8.51 -4.88 7.66
C GLU A 521 9.52 -5.94 7.24
N ALA A 522 10.51 -5.57 6.43
CA ALA A 522 11.62 -6.45 6.12
C ALA A 522 12.41 -6.76 7.41
N ILE A 523 12.51 -8.03 7.79
CA ILE A 523 13.24 -8.44 9.00
C ILE A 523 14.75 -8.28 8.76
N ARG A 524 15.40 -7.50 9.62
CA ARG A 524 16.80 -7.06 9.54
C ARG A 524 17.48 -7.06 10.91
N ILE A 525 16.83 -7.61 11.93
CA ILE A 525 17.48 -7.79 13.23
C ILE A 525 18.76 -8.62 13.05
N LEU A 526 19.83 -8.17 13.71
CA LEU A 526 21.10 -8.87 13.69
C LEU A 526 21.22 -9.79 14.89
N ALA A 527 21.95 -10.87 14.69
CA ALA A 527 22.19 -11.83 15.74
C ALA A 527 23.62 -12.29 15.84
N ARG A 528 24.04 -12.52 17.09
CA ARG A 528 25.34 -13.12 17.41
C ARG A 528 25.19 -14.62 17.58
N TYR A 529 25.93 -15.36 16.77
CA TYR A 529 26.03 -16.82 16.86
C TYR A 529 27.11 -17.23 17.87
N PRO A 530 27.09 -18.47 18.39
CA PRO A 530 28.08 -18.94 19.37
C PRO A 530 29.55 -18.85 18.92
N ASN A 531 29.79 -18.90 17.60
CA ASN A 531 31.13 -18.73 17.01
C ASN A 531 31.56 -17.25 16.89
N GLY A 532 30.74 -16.31 17.36
CA GLY A 532 30.98 -14.86 17.28
C GLY A 532 30.56 -14.20 15.96
N ALA A 533 30.09 -14.97 14.98
CA ALA A 533 29.61 -14.42 13.72
C ALA A 533 28.31 -13.63 13.92
N ILE A 534 28.19 -12.52 13.17
CA ILE A 534 27.03 -11.64 13.15
C ILE A 534 26.41 -11.70 11.76
N LYS A 535 25.13 -12.07 11.70
CA LYS A 535 24.33 -12.07 10.48
C LYS A 535 22.85 -11.93 10.81
N VAL A 536 22.04 -11.73 9.77
CA VAL A 536 20.59 -11.88 9.89
C VAL A 536 20.27 -13.33 10.30
N PRO A 537 19.41 -13.57 11.30
CA PRO A 537 19.01 -14.91 11.71
C PRO A 537 18.46 -15.73 10.56
N GLU A 538 18.79 -17.01 10.53
CA GLU A 538 18.05 -17.99 9.73
C GLU A 538 16.83 -18.42 10.54
N PHE A 539 15.67 -17.88 10.17
CA PHE A 539 14.39 -18.23 10.79
C PHE A 539 13.91 -19.60 10.34
N SER A 540 13.18 -20.29 11.22
CA SER A 540 12.46 -21.54 10.98
C SER A 540 11.43 -21.41 9.84
N PHE A 541 11.01 -20.17 9.52
CA PHE A 541 10.18 -19.84 8.37
C PHE A 541 10.73 -18.59 7.67
N ASN A 542 10.59 -18.51 6.35
CA ASN A 542 11.01 -17.31 5.61
C ASN A 542 9.98 -16.18 5.83
N PRO A 543 10.33 -15.07 6.51
CA PRO A 543 9.36 -14.03 6.87
C PRO A 543 8.83 -13.27 5.65
N VAL A 544 9.65 -13.09 4.62
CA VAL A 544 9.24 -12.45 3.35
C VAL A 544 8.20 -13.32 2.67
N LYS A 545 8.50 -14.61 2.46
CA LYS A 545 7.53 -15.56 1.88
C LYS A 545 6.26 -15.65 2.71
N TRP A 546 6.36 -15.51 4.02
CA TRP A 546 5.21 -15.57 4.89
C TRP A 546 4.38 -14.28 4.87
N SER A 547 5.02 -13.12 4.74
CA SER A 547 4.36 -11.84 4.48
C SER A 547 3.65 -11.86 3.12
N ASP A 548 4.32 -12.33 2.07
CA ASP A 548 3.74 -12.49 0.74
C ASP A 548 2.57 -13.47 0.77
N ALA A 549 2.74 -14.59 1.48
CA ALA A 549 1.67 -15.54 1.71
C ALA A 549 0.53 -14.88 2.49
N TYR A 550 0.78 -14.10 3.54
CA TYR A 550 -0.27 -13.38 4.25
C TYR A 550 -0.97 -12.35 3.35
N GLU A 551 -0.24 -11.61 2.53
CA GLU A 551 -0.82 -10.65 1.60
C GLU A 551 -1.74 -11.34 0.59
N LEU A 552 -1.28 -12.39 -0.07
CA LEU A 552 -2.06 -13.10 -1.08
C LEU A 552 -3.19 -13.93 -0.45
N GLN A 553 -2.84 -14.61 0.65
CA GLN A 553 -3.68 -15.61 1.27
C GLN A 553 -4.50 -15.08 2.41
N LYS A 554 -4.34 -13.85 2.95
CA LYS A 554 -5.07 -13.33 4.14
C LYS A 554 -5.58 -11.90 4.02
N ARG A 555 -4.86 -10.98 3.34
CA ARG A 555 -5.29 -9.57 3.16
C ARG A 555 -6.61 -9.51 2.39
N THR A 556 -7.70 -9.24 3.10
CA THR A 556 -9.06 -9.23 2.53
C THR A 556 -9.59 -7.80 2.54
N GLY A 557 -10.03 -7.33 1.38
CA GLY A 557 -10.80 -6.09 1.25
C GLY A 557 -12.30 -6.35 1.26
N TYR A 558 -13.08 -5.32 1.57
CA TYR A 558 -14.53 -5.40 1.67
C TYR A 558 -15.21 -4.20 1.03
N VAL A 559 -16.43 -4.41 0.53
CA VAL A 559 -17.40 -3.33 0.32
C VAL A 559 -18.41 -3.37 1.45
N PHE A 560 -18.46 -2.29 2.21
CA PHE A 560 -19.36 -2.09 3.33
C PHE A 560 -20.54 -1.20 2.93
N CYS A 561 -21.73 -1.51 3.40
CA CYS A 561 -22.94 -0.69 3.20
C CYS A 561 -23.97 -0.91 4.33
N PRO A 562 -25.02 -0.07 4.45
CA PRO A 562 -26.10 -0.32 5.40
C PRO A 562 -26.78 -1.67 5.16
N ARG A 563 -27.33 -2.27 6.22
CA ARG A 563 -27.88 -3.63 6.18
C ARG A 563 -28.94 -3.82 5.10
N ASP A 564 -29.81 -2.83 4.94
CA ASP A 564 -31.02 -2.95 4.13
C ASP A 564 -30.73 -2.91 2.62
N VAL A 565 -29.52 -2.47 2.25
CA VAL A 565 -29.09 -2.37 0.85
C VAL A 565 -28.13 -3.48 0.41
N VAL A 566 -27.76 -4.39 1.32
CA VAL A 566 -26.75 -5.43 1.06
C VAL A 566 -27.01 -6.25 -0.21
N PRO A 567 -28.24 -6.75 -0.50
CA PRO A 567 -28.45 -7.60 -1.68
C PRO A 567 -28.11 -6.92 -3.01
N LEU A 568 -28.54 -5.67 -3.20
CA LEU A 568 -28.28 -4.92 -4.43
C LEU A 568 -26.85 -4.38 -4.48
N VAL A 569 -26.28 -3.96 -3.35
CA VAL A 569 -24.87 -3.53 -3.28
C VAL A 569 -23.93 -4.70 -3.55
N ALA A 570 -24.25 -5.92 -3.10
CA ALA A 570 -23.47 -7.12 -3.39
C ALA A 570 -23.43 -7.41 -4.90
N LEU A 571 -24.60 -7.38 -5.56
CA LEU A 571 -24.71 -7.54 -7.01
C LEU A 571 -23.93 -6.45 -7.75
N ALA A 572 -24.17 -5.18 -7.40
CA ALA A 572 -23.50 -4.04 -8.02
C ALA A 572 -21.98 -4.10 -7.83
N SER A 573 -21.49 -4.53 -6.67
CA SER A 573 -20.07 -4.72 -6.41
C SER A 573 -19.45 -5.75 -7.36
N LYS A 574 -20.15 -6.88 -7.62
CA LYS A 574 -19.68 -7.89 -8.58
C LYS A 574 -19.60 -7.32 -10.00
N ILE A 575 -20.59 -6.52 -10.41
CA ILE A 575 -20.62 -5.86 -11.73
C ILE A 575 -19.50 -4.83 -11.86
N VAL A 576 -19.34 -3.95 -10.86
CA VAL A 576 -18.33 -2.89 -10.88
C VAL A 576 -16.92 -3.47 -10.81
N PHE A 577 -16.66 -4.47 -9.97
CA PHE A 577 -15.34 -5.10 -9.93
C PHE A 577 -15.00 -5.81 -11.24
N LEU A 578 -15.98 -6.43 -11.90
CA LEU A 578 -15.79 -7.01 -13.23
C LEU A 578 -15.51 -5.92 -14.27
N GLY A 579 -16.30 -4.84 -14.30
CA GLY A 579 -16.10 -3.75 -15.27
C GLY A 579 -14.80 -2.98 -15.07
N HIS A 580 -14.42 -2.73 -13.81
CA HIS A 580 -13.28 -1.90 -13.46
C HIS A 580 -11.95 -2.69 -13.46
N PHE A 581 -11.93 -3.86 -12.82
CA PHE A 581 -10.72 -4.65 -12.64
C PHE A 581 -10.65 -5.86 -13.57
N GLY A 582 -11.72 -6.18 -14.29
CA GLY A 582 -11.80 -7.38 -15.14
C GLY A 582 -11.93 -8.68 -14.35
N VAL A 583 -12.19 -8.63 -13.03
CA VAL A 583 -12.17 -9.83 -12.17
C VAL A 583 -13.54 -10.19 -11.62
N THR A 584 -13.77 -11.49 -11.46
CA THR A 584 -14.83 -12.03 -10.62
C THR A 584 -14.21 -12.71 -9.40
N MET A 585 -14.91 -12.63 -8.27
CA MET A 585 -14.56 -13.41 -7.09
C MET A 585 -15.33 -14.73 -7.15
N SER A 586 -14.67 -15.83 -6.81
CA SER A 586 -15.21 -17.17 -6.68
C SER A 586 -16.33 -17.24 -5.62
N GLU A 587 -17.14 -18.30 -5.68
CA GLU A 587 -18.22 -18.54 -4.72
C GLU A 587 -17.73 -18.62 -3.26
N GLU A 588 -16.45 -18.99 -3.02
CA GLU A 588 -15.85 -18.98 -1.67
C GLU A 588 -15.92 -17.59 -1.01
N ALA A 589 -15.85 -16.52 -1.80
CA ALA A 589 -15.94 -15.15 -1.30
C ALA A 589 -17.32 -14.82 -0.71
N ASP A 590 -18.38 -15.45 -1.23
CA ASP A 590 -19.75 -15.23 -0.77
C ASP A 590 -19.95 -15.80 0.66
N GLY A 591 -19.10 -16.73 1.12
CA GLY A 591 -19.06 -17.17 2.51
C GLY A 591 -18.65 -16.08 3.51
N TYR A 592 -18.07 -14.97 3.04
CA TYR A 592 -17.57 -13.87 3.86
C TYR A 592 -18.54 -12.67 3.93
N ILE A 593 -19.66 -12.70 3.22
CA ILE A 593 -20.64 -11.60 3.17
C ILE A 593 -21.91 -11.93 3.97
N LYS A 594 -22.75 -10.93 4.26
CA LYS A 594 -23.99 -11.13 5.05
C LYS A 594 -25.18 -11.68 4.24
N THR A 595 -25.02 -11.86 2.94
CA THR A 595 -25.98 -12.54 2.05
C THR A 595 -25.38 -13.89 1.64
N ALA A 596 -25.81 -14.96 2.30
CA ALA A 596 -25.30 -16.31 2.07
C ALA A 596 -25.86 -16.99 0.79
N SER A 597 -26.20 -16.21 -0.24
CA SER A 597 -26.89 -16.73 -1.42
C SER A 597 -26.45 -16.01 -2.69
N ILE A 598 -26.03 -16.83 -3.66
CA ILE A 598 -25.60 -16.51 -5.03
C ILE A 598 -26.62 -15.57 -5.71
N VAL A 599 -26.13 -14.63 -6.52
CA VAL A 599 -26.97 -13.79 -7.40
C VAL A 599 -27.82 -14.71 -8.28
N PRO A 600 -29.16 -14.71 -8.16
CA PRO A 600 -29.98 -15.62 -8.94
C PRO A 600 -29.79 -15.42 -10.45
N GLN A 601 -29.80 -16.51 -11.22
CA GLN A 601 -29.73 -16.42 -12.68
C GLN A 601 -30.87 -15.58 -13.27
N THR A 602 -32.03 -15.55 -12.60
CA THR A 602 -33.17 -14.67 -12.95
C THR A 602 -32.79 -13.20 -12.92
N TRP A 603 -31.95 -12.78 -11.96
CA TRP A 603 -31.45 -11.41 -11.87
C TRP A 603 -30.53 -11.11 -13.04
N ILE A 604 -29.56 -11.98 -13.31
CA ILE A 604 -28.62 -11.84 -14.44
C ILE A 604 -29.39 -11.69 -15.77
N ASN A 605 -30.38 -12.55 -16.01
CA ASN A 605 -31.19 -12.52 -17.23
C ASN A 605 -31.97 -11.20 -17.37
N ALA A 606 -32.53 -10.69 -16.26
CA ALA A 606 -33.24 -9.41 -16.24
C ALA A 606 -32.32 -8.22 -16.53
N LEU A 607 -31.10 -8.22 -15.98
CA LEU A 607 -30.11 -7.18 -16.22
C LEU A 607 -29.60 -7.17 -17.68
N VAL A 608 -29.40 -8.33 -18.29
CA VAL A 608 -29.09 -8.44 -19.74
C VAL A 608 -30.23 -7.88 -20.58
N ALA A 609 -31.48 -8.25 -20.26
CA ALA A 609 -32.65 -7.75 -20.96
C ALA A 609 -32.85 -6.23 -20.79
N ALA A 610 -32.37 -5.66 -19.68
CA ALA A 610 -32.36 -4.23 -19.41
C ALA A 610 -31.11 -3.50 -19.93
N LYS A 611 -30.15 -4.21 -20.54
CA LYS A 611 -28.86 -3.68 -21.02
C LYS A 611 -28.02 -3.02 -19.92
N ILE A 612 -28.20 -3.45 -18.66
CA ILE A 612 -27.34 -3.04 -17.55
C ILE A 612 -25.98 -3.75 -17.63
N ILE A 613 -26.00 -5.01 -18.06
CA ILE A 613 -24.82 -5.82 -18.36
C ILE A 613 -24.99 -6.45 -19.75
N ASP A 614 -23.88 -6.78 -20.40
CA ASP A 614 -23.89 -7.54 -21.65
C ASP A 614 -23.84 -9.06 -21.40
N THR A 615 -23.90 -9.84 -22.48
CA THR A 615 -23.85 -11.30 -22.43
C THR A 615 -22.51 -11.81 -21.87
N ASP A 616 -21.41 -11.13 -22.20
CA ASP A 616 -20.08 -11.53 -21.76
C ASP A 616 -19.96 -11.38 -20.23
N ALA A 617 -20.39 -10.25 -19.67
CA ALA A 617 -20.46 -10.01 -18.24
C ALA A 617 -21.41 -10.99 -17.53
N ALA A 618 -22.55 -11.33 -18.14
CA ALA A 618 -23.47 -12.32 -17.61
C ALA A 618 -22.82 -13.71 -17.49
N GLU A 619 -22.01 -14.13 -18.47
CA GLU A 619 -21.28 -15.40 -18.41
C GLU A 619 -20.20 -15.41 -17.32
N HIS A 620 -19.49 -14.30 -17.14
CA HIS A 620 -18.52 -14.12 -16.04
C HIS A 620 -19.19 -14.19 -14.67
N LEU A 621 -20.29 -13.46 -14.47
CA LEU A 621 -21.04 -13.46 -13.21
C LEU A 621 -21.70 -14.81 -12.90
N SER A 622 -21.96 -15.62 -13.92
CA SER A 622 -22.52 -16.97 -13.78
C SER A 622 -21.43 -18.06 -13.70
N PHE A 623 -20.14 -17.69 -13.63
CA PHE A 623 -18.98 -18.60 -13.69
C PHE A 623 -18.97 -19.55 -14.89
N LYS A 624 -19.69 -19.22 -15.97
CA LYS A 624 -19.62 -19.93 -17.25
C LYS A 624 -18.36 -19.53 -18.03
N ARG A 625 -17.81 -18.36 -17.69
CA ARG A 625 -16.59 -17.79 -18.24
C ARG A 625 -15.73 -17.26 -17.11
N HIS A 626 -14.41 -17.35 -17.27
CA HIS A 626 -13.46 -16.96 -16.25
C HIS A 626 -12.61 -15.79 -16.73
N SER A 627 -12.31 -14.88 -15.80
CA SER A 627 -11.50 -13.69 -16.05
C SER A 627 -10.04 -14.07 -16.25
N LEU A 628 -9.49 -13.82 -17.44
CA LEU A 628 -8.04 -13.69 -17.63
C LEU A 628 -7.65 -12.20 -17.59
N LEU A 629 -6.37 -11.89 -17.75
CA LEU A 629 -5.89 -10.51 -17.69
C LEU A 629 -6.23 -9.76 -18.98
N ALA A 630 -6.86 -8.59 -18.86
CA ALA A 630 -6.92 -7.60 -19.94
C ALA A 630 -5.53 -6.98 -20.18
N LEU A 631 -5.27 -6.63 -21.44
CA LEU A 631 -4.04 -5.95 -21.88
C LEU A 631 -4.10 -4.46 -21.52
N ARG A 632 -3.05 -3.94 -20.89
CA ARG A 632 -2.86 -2.49 -20.67
C ARG A 632 -1.94 -1.91 -21.74
N ALA A 633 -2.00 -0.60 -21.94
CA ALA A 633 -1.07 0.11 -22.84
C ALA A 633 0.40 -0.23 -22.55
N ASP A 634 0.77 -0.27 -21.27
CA ASP A 634 2.12 -0.61 -20.80
C ASP A 634 2.54 -2.07 -21.06
N ASP A 635 1.56 -2.97 -21.21
CA ASP A 635 1.81 -4.40 -21.50
C ASP A 635 2.30 -4.58 -22.95
N LEU A 636 1.90 -3.69 -23.87
CA LEU A 636 2.24 -3.77 -25.29
C LEU A 636 3.68 -3.35 -25.60
N LYS A 637 4.39 -2.69 -24.67
CA LYS A 637 5.80 -2.26 -24.83
C LYS A 637 6.09 -1.40 -26.06
N VAL A 638 5.15 -0.50 -26.41
CA VAL A 638 5.34 0.46 -27.49
C VAL A 638 6.57 1.35 -27.20
N PRO A 639 7.50 1.56 -28.17
CA PRO A 639 8.67 2.39 -27.97
C PRO A 639 8.31 3.85 -27.66
N GLY A 640 9.10 4.52 -26.81
CA GLY A 640 8.89 5.94 -26.49
C GLY A 640 8.93 6.86 -27.72
N THR A 641 9.69 6.51 -28.76
CA THR A 641 9.73 7.23 -30.04
C THR A 641 8.41 7.18 -30.79
N TRP A 642 7.69 6.06 -30.72
CA TRP A 642 6.36 5.91 -31.33
C TRP A 642 5.31 6.66 -30.52
N ILE A 643 5.37 6.61 -29.19
CA ILE A 643 4.46 7.34 -28.29
C ILE A 643 4.62 8.87 -28.45
N GLN A 644 5.84 9.36 -28.70
CA GLN A 644 6.06 10.78 -28.99
C GLN A 644 5.40 11.23 -30.31
N ALA A 645 5.27 10.32 -31.28
CA ALA A 645 4.66 10.60 -32.58
C ALA A 645 3.12 10.41 -32.58
N ASP A 646 2.62 9.40 -31.87
CA ASP A 646 1.20 9.16 -31.60
C ASP A 646 1.03 8.82 -30.10
N PRO A 647 0.66 9.79 -29.24
CA PRO A 647 0.49 9.57 -27.80
C PRO A 647 -0.55 8.51 -27.44
N ASP A 648 -1.51 8.24 -28.33
CA ASP A 648 -2.66 7.38 -28.05
C ASP A 648 -2.47 5.93 -28.56
N ILE A 649 -1.41 5.65 -29.33
CA ILE A 649 -1.19 4.34 -29.99
C ILE A 649 -1.29 3.16 -29.01
N ALA A 650 -0.66 3.25 -27.84
CA ALA A 650 -0.61 2.14 -26.89
C ALA A 650 -1.98 1.89 -26.26
N SER A 651 -2.71 2.96 -25.92
CA SER A 651 -4.07 2.88 -25.38
C SER A 651 -5.05 2.37 -26.44
N ARG A 652 -4.92 2.83 -27.69
CA ARG A 652 -5.74 2.42 -28.83
C ARG A 652 -5.55 0.93 -29.16
N LEU A 653 -4.31 0.46 -29.31
CA LEU A 653 -4.01 -0.94 -29.58
C LEU A 653 -4.51 -1.85 -28.43
N ALA A 654 -4.33 -1.43 -27.17
CA ALA A 654 -4.81 -2.21 -26.03
C ALA A 654 -6.34 -2.29 -26.02
N LEU A 655 -7.04 -1.20 -26.35
CA LEU A 655 -8.49 -1.18 -26.46
C LEU A 655 -8.99 -2.10 -27.58
N GLU A 656 -8.43 -1.99 -28.78
CA GLU A 656 -8.78 -2.82 -29.93
C GLU A 656 -8.51 -4.32 -29.66
N LEU A 657 -7.38 -4.65 -29.04
CA LEU A 657 -7.06 -6.02 -28.64
C LEU A 657 -8.04 -6.55 -27.60
N ASN A 658 -8.39 -5.78 -26.57
CA ASN A 658 -9.35 -6.23 -25.55
C ASN A 658 -10.78 -6.40 -26.09
N GLN A 659 -11.17 -5.67 -27.15
CA GLN A 659 -12.46 -5.87 -27.83
C GLN A 659 -12.55 -7.23 -28.52
N LEU A 660 -11.43 -7.76 -29.01
CA LEU A 660 -11.33 -9.05 -29.69
C LEU A 660 -10.97 -10.19 -28.72
N LEU A 661 -10.08 -9.92 -27.77
CA LEU A 661 -9.63 -10.80 -26.69
C LEU A 661 -10.54 -10.68 -25.47
N ARG A 662 -11.83 -10.88 -25.67
CA ARG A 662 -12.87 -10.64 -24.65
C ARG A 662 -12.72 -11.47 -23.37
N ALA A 663 -12.06 -12.63 -23.41
CA ALA A 663 -11.77 -13.42 -22.20
C ALA A 663 -10.44 -13.04 -21.53
N GLY A 664 -9.60 -12.23 -22.18
CA GLY A 664 -8.25 -11.85 -21.75
C GLY A 664 -7.19 -12.90 -22.09
N LEU A 665 -5.97 -12.68 -21.59
CA LEU A 665 -4.79 -13.56 -21.73
C LEU A 665 -4.23 -13.96 -20.35
N THR A 666 -3.50 -15.08 -20.26
CA THR A 666 -2.77 -15.40 -19.03
C THR A 666 -1.62 -14.43 -18.80
N ALA A 667 -1.16 -14.35 -17.55
CA ALA A 667 -0.01 -13.56 -17.13
C ALA A 667 1.27 -13.86 -17.92
N GLU A 668 1.44 -15.13 -18.29
CA GLU A 668 2.55 -15.63 -19.08
C GLU A 668 2.42 -15.20 -20.55
N HIS A 669 1.22 -15.33 -21.13
CA HIS A 669 0.96 -14.92 -22.51
C HIS A 669 1.04 -13.40 -22.71
N ILE A 670 0.63 -12.58 -21.74
CA ILE A 670 0.83 -11.12 -21.81
C ILE A 670 2.31 -10.77 -21.84
N GLU A 671 3.12 -11.39 -20.99
CA GLU A 671 4.56 -11.13 -20.95
C GLU A 671 5.26 -11.59 -22.23
N ALA A 672 4.90 -12.78 -22.73
CA ALA A 672 5.40 -13.27 -24.01
C ALA A 672 5.01 -12.33 -25.15
N LEU A 673 3.74 -11.92 -25.23
CA LEU A 673 3.27 -10.96 -26.24
C LEU A 673 4.05 -9.65 -26.17
N GLY A 674 4.26 -9.07 -24.98
CA GLY A 674 5.04 -7.85 -24.82
C GLY A 674 6.50 -7.98 -25.27
N ARG A 675 7.13 -9.15 -25.02
CA ARG A 675 8.49 -9.44 -25.50
C ARG A 675 8.54 -9.56 -27.03
N VAL A 676 7.58 -10.27 -27.62
CA VAL A 676 7.48 -10.45 -29.08
C VAL A 676 7.20 -9.11 -29.76
N LEU A 677 6.24 -8.32 -29.27
CA LEU A 677 5.95 -6.98 -29.78
C LEU A 677 7.15 -6.05 -29.66
N GLY A 678 7.86 -6.07 -28.54
CA GLY A 678 9.10 -5.31 -28.37
C GLY A 678 10.17 -5.65 -29.44
N ALA A 679 10.23 -6.91 -29.87
CA ALA A 679 11.11 -7.32 -30.97
C ALA A 679 10.56 -6.91 -32.35
N VAL A 680 9.25 -7.00 -32.56
CA VAL A 680 8.57 -6.53 -33.78
C VAL A 680 8.81 -5.03 -33.97
N TYR A 681 8.60 -4.18 -32.96
CA TYR A 681 8.84 -2.74 -33.08
C TYR A 681 10.28 -2.42 -33.44
N ALA A 682 11.24 -3.10 -32.83
CA ALA A 682 12.65 -2.92 -33.16
C ALA A 682 12.97 -3.36 -34.59
N PHE A 683 12.29 -4.40 -35.09
CA PHE A 683 12.39 -4.81 -36.48
C PHE A 683 11.81 -3.75 -37.43
N VAL A 684 10.64 -3.19 -37.13
CA VAL A 684 10.05 -2.07 -37.91
C VAL A 684 10.99 -0.85 -37.91
N ASP A 685 11.51 -0.45 -36.76
CA ASP A 685 12.47 0.65 -36.65
C ASP A 685 13.71 0.39 -37.52
N HIS A 686 14.23 -0.84 -37.49
CA HIS A 686 15.37 -1.23 -38.31
C HIS A 686 15.03 -1.21 -39.80
N TRP A 687 13.84 -1.69 -40.18
CA TRP A 687 13.36 -1.70 -41.57
C TRP A 687 13.38 -0.31 -42.20
N TYR A 688 12.93 0.68 -41.46
CA TYR A 688 12.90 2.07 -41.92
C TYR A 688 14.29 2.74 -41.91
N LYS A 689 15.22 2.28 -41.06
CA LYS A 689 16.58 2.85 -40.96
C LYS A 689 17.61 2.20 -41.89
N SER A 690 17.42 0.95 -42.28
CA SER A 690 18.43 0.15 -43.02
C SER A 690 18.33 0.22 -44.55
N GLY A 691 17.45 1.09 -45.08
CA GLY A 691 17.25 1.24 -46.53
C GLY A 691 16.43 0.12 -47.17
N GLN A 692 15.77 -0.74 -46.40
CA GLN A 692 14.87 -1.78 -46.94
C GLN A 692 13.64 -1.19 -47.64
N LEU A 693 13.24 0.03 -47.28
CA LEU A 693 12.19 0.80 -47.95
C LEU A 693 12.43 0.97 -49.46
N THR A 694 13.69 1.02 -49.92
CA THR A 694 14.05 1.23 -51.33
C THR A 694 14.54 -0.05 -52.01
N ARG A 695 14.74 -1.14 -51.27
CA ARG A 695 15.15 -2.44 -51.82
C ARG A 695 13.94 -3.26 -52.25
N ARG A 696 14.14 -4.08 -53.29
CA ARG A 696 13.12 -5.02 -53.75
C ARG A 696 13.22 -6.30 -52.92
N LEU A 697 12.12 -6.68 -52.29
CA LEU A 697 11.99 -7.98 -51.67
C LEU A 697 11.51 -9.00 -52.71
N GLU A 698 12.16 -10.16 -52.81
CA GLU A 698 11.92 -11.12 -53.89
C GLU A 698 10.81 -12.13 -53.58
N ASN A 699 10.70 -12.57 -52.32
CA ASN A 699 9.75 -13.59 -51.90
C ASN A 699 9.54 -13.60 -50.37
N GLU A 700 8.54 -14.36 -49.93
CA GLU A 700 8.14 -14.53 -48.53
C GLU A 700 9.23 -15.17 -47.65
N ALA A 701 10.07 -16.06 -48.19
CA ALA A 701 11.13 -16.73 -47.43
C ALA A 701 12.25 -15.76 -47.02
N GLU A 702 12.54 -14.74 -47.83
CA GLU A 702 13.50 -13.70 -47.47
C GLU A 702 12.96 -12.77 -46.37
N LEU A 703 11.65 -12.46 -46.38
CA LEU A 703 11.00 -11.75 -45.27
C LEU A 703 11.09 -12.56 -43.97
N GLN A 704 10.75 -13.86 -44.04
CA GLN A 704 10.82 -14.76 -42.89
C GLN A 704 12.23 -14.79 -42.29
N LYS A 705 13.28 -14.88 -43.11
CA LYS A 705 14.68 -14.90 -42.64
C LYS A 705 15.04 -13.64 -41.86
N GLN A 706 14.58 -12.48 -42.31
CA GLN A 706 14.83 -11.20 -41.65
C GLN A 706 14.06 -11.08 -40.32
N VAL A 707 12.79 -11.49 -40.30
CA VAL A 707 11.97 -11.53 -39.08
C VAL A 707 12.54 -12.50 -38.04
N LEU A 708 12.93 -13.71 -38.47
CA LEU A 708 13.54 -14.72 -37.60
C LEU A 708 14.86 -14.21 -37.00
N SER A 709 15.70 -13.56 -37.82
CA SER A 709 16.97 -12.96 -37.35
C SER A 709 16.71 -11.89 -36.29
N ALA A 710 15.65 -11.09 -36.44
CA ALA A 710 15.29 -10.06 -35.46
C ALA A 710 14.89 -10.64 -34.11
N PHE A 711 14.15 -11.76 -34.09
CA PHE A 711 13.80 -12.47 -32.85
C PHE A 711 15.02 -13.14 -32.20
N GLN A 712 15.89 -13.76 -32.99
CA GLN A 712 17.12 -14.41 -32.49
C GLN A 712 18.10 -13.40 -31.89
N LEU A 713 18.25 -12.21 -32.48
CA LEU A 713 19.08 -11.13 -31.94
C LEU A 713 18.64 -10.68 -30.53
N ARG A 714 17.37 -10.90 -30.19
CA ARG A 714 16.80 -10.60 -28.87
C ARG A 714 16.67 -11.83 -27.97
N SER A 715 17.28 -12.94 -28.36
CA SER A 715 17.29 -14.21 -27.61
C SER A 715 15.88 -14.75 -27.31
N LEU A 716 14.91 -14.50 -28.20
CA LEU A 716 13.57 -15.09 -28.07
C LEU A 716 13.61 -16.54 -28.59
N PRO A 717 13.04 -17.51 -27.84
CA PRO A 717 12.94 -18.88 -28.33
C PRO A 717 12.00 -18.91 -29.55
N THR A 718 12.43 -19.58 -30.61
CA THR A 718 11.69 -19.67 -31.88
C THR A 718 11.63 -21.12 -32.34
N GLU A 719 10.46 -21.55 -32.80
CA GLU A 719 10.24 -22.86 -33.40
C GLU A 719 9.64 -22.67 -34.80
N GLU A 720 10.08 -23.47 -35.76
CA GLU A 720 9.50 -23.45 -37.10
C GLU A 720 8.05 -23.96 -37.04
N GLY A 721 7.16 -23.28 -37.76
CA GLY A 721 5.74 -23.64 -37.84
C GLY A 721 5.52 -25.09 -38.23
N SER A 722 6.37 -25.67 -39.08
CA SER A 722 6.28 -27.08 -39.49
C SER A 722 6.44 -28.10 -38.34
N VAL A 723 7.19 -27.72 -37.29
CA VAL A 723 7.39 -28.53 -36.07
C VAL A 723 6.19 -28.39 -35.11
N ALA A 724 5.54 -27.22 -35.14
CA ALA A 724 4.34 -26.89 -34.36
C ALA A 724 3.01 -27.13 -35.12
N GLY A 725 3.06 -27.72 -36.33
CA GLY A 725 1.88 -28.07 -37.11
C GLY A 725 1.28 -26.99 -38.02
N GLY A 726 1.93 -25.83 -38.14
CA GLY A 726 1.61 -24.75 -39.07
C GLY A 726 2.31 -24.85 -40.44
N GLY A 727 2.27 -23.76 -41.20
CA GLY A 727 2.96 -23.62 -42.48
C GLY A 727 4.49 -23.62 -42.31
N LYS A 728 5.21 -24.00 -43.38
CA LYS A 728 6.69 -24.06 -43.37
C LYS A 728 7.37 -22.70 -43.13
N LEU A 729 6.65 -21.60 -43.32
CA LEU A 729 7.15 -20.23 -43.21
C LEU A 729 6.66 -19.50 -41.94
N ASP A 730 5.83 -20.15 -41.12
CA ASP A 730 5.34 -19.57 -39.86
C ASP A 730 6.40 -19.72 -38.76
N ILE A 731 6.39 -18.82 -37.79
CA ILE A 731 7.32 -18.83 -36.66
C ILE A 731 6.51 -18.82 -35.37
N PHE A 732 6.69 -19.85 -34.54
CA PHE A 732 6.15 -19.83 -33.18
C PHE A 732 7.20 -19.23 -32.25
N VAL A 733 6.85 -18.14 -31.56
CA VAL A 733 7.80 -17.34 -30.78
C VAL A 733 7.40 -17.37 -29.31
N ASP A 734 8.39 -17.60 -28.46
CA ASP A 734 8.29 -17.51 -27.01
C ASP A 734 7.18 -18.40 -26.39
N GLY A 735 6.89 -19.53 -27.06
CA GLY A 735 5.91 -20.52 -26.61
C GLY A 735 4.45 -20.08 -26.66
N ALA A 736 4.14 -18.87 -27.17
CA ALA A 736 2.83 -18.24 -26.97
C ALA A 736 2.30 -17.36 -28.12
N VAL A 737 3.13 -17.00 -29.12
CA VAL A 737 2.70 -16.12 -30.22
C VAL A 737 3.06 -16.74 -31.57
N LEU A 738 2.06 -16.85 -32.44
CA LEU A 738 2.27 -17.26 -33.82
C LEU A 738 2.55 -16.03 -34.68
N VAL A 739 3.61 -16.08 -35.48
CA VAL A 739 3.96 -15.06 -36.46
C VAL A 739 3.84 -15.64 -37.87
N GLU A 740 2.87 -15.13 -38.63
CA GLU A 740 2.69 -15.45 -40.05
C GLU A 740 3.37 -14.37 -40.90
N ASN A 741 4.16 -14.78 -41.90
CA ASN A 741 4.77 -13.86 -42.85
C ASN A 741 3.96 -13.89 -44.15
N LYS A 742 3.64 -12.72 -44.70
CA LYS A 742 2.90 -12.61 -45.96
C LYS A 742 3.62 -11.66 -46.91
N PHE A 743 3.57 -12.00 -48.19
CA PHE A 743 4.18 -11.23 -49.25
C PHE A 743 3.17 -10.95 -50.35
N THR A 744 3.01 -9.67 -50.73
CA THR A 744 2.14 -9.26 -51.83
C THR A 744 2.83 -8.24 -52.74
N GLY A 745 2.47 -8.23 -54.02
CA GLY A 745 2.99 -7.29 -55.01
C GLY A 745 2.39 -5.89 -54.87
N ARG A 746 2.14 -5.20 -56.00
CA ARG A 746 1.50 -3.87 -55.98
C ARG A 746 0.03 -3.96 -55.59
N VAL A 747 -0.35 -3.23 -54.55
CA VAL A 747 -1.72 -3.21 -54.02
C VAL A 747 -2.23 -1.76 -53.93
N ALA A 748 -3.50 -1.53 -54.29
CA ALA A 748 -4.13 -0.20 -54.21
C ALA A 748 -4.58 0.16 -52.78
N ASP A 749 -4.97 -0.83 -51.99
CA ASP A 749 -5.32 -0.68 -50.56
C ASP A 749 -4.82 -1.91 -49.77
N VAL A 750 -3.84 -1.68 -48.90
CA VAL A 750 -3.19 -2.73 -48.11
C VAL A 750 -4.14 -3.32 -47.06
N ALA A 751 -5.12 -2.55 -46.59
CA ALA A 751 -6.06 -3.00 -45.57
C ALA A 751 -7.07 -4.02 -46.11
N SER A 752 -7.53 -3.87 -47.36
CA SER A 752 -8.61 -4.67 -47.94
C SER A 752 -8.18 -5.84 -48.83
N THR A 753 -6.93 -5.89 -49.28
CA THR A 753 -6.52 -6.83 -50.37
C THR A 753 -5.67 -8.02 -49.92
N ALA A 754 -5.15 -8.02 -48.68
CA ALA A 754 -4.37 -9.16 -48.16
C ALA A 754 -5.29 -10.22 -47.51
N PRO A 755 -5.02 -11.53 -47.69
CA PRO A 755 -5.79 -12.57 -47.01
C PRO A 755 -5.67 -12.39 -45.49
N ALA A 756 -6.79 -12.38 -44.75
CA ALA A 756 -6.78 -12.47 -43.29
C ALA A 756 -5.92 -13.66 -42.80
N ALA A 757 -5.41 -13.63 -41.57
CA ALA A 757 -4.79 -14.81 -40.96
C ALA A 757 -5.68 -16.04 -41.20
N GLY A 758 -5.19 -16.98 -42.00
CA GLY A 758 -5.91 -18.18 -42.34
C GLY A 758 -5.32 -19.26 -41.49
N MET A 759 -5.92 -19.55 -40.33
CA MET A 759 -5.47 -20.68 -39.51
C MET A 759 -5.65 -22.00 -40.32
N GLN A 760 -4.68 -22.33 -41.18
CA GLN A 760 -4.56 -23.62 -41.85
C GLN A 760 -4.12 -24.64 -40.82
N GLY A 761 -5.04 -24.98 -39.92
CA GLY A 761 -4.71 -25.80 -38.76
C GLY A 761 -5.93 -26.13 -37.90
N ARG A 762 -6.90 -26.83 -38.47
CA ARG A 762 -8.00 -27.48 -37.71
C ARG A 762 -7.51 -28.58 -36.73
N ARG A 763 -6.22 -28.70 -36.42
CA ARG A 763 -5.64 -29.86 -35.72
C ARG A 763 -4.35 -29.59 -34.95
N TYR A 764 -4.23 -28.54 -34.14
CA TYR A 764 -3.18 -28.55 -33.10
C TYR A 764 -3.72 -28.04 -31.76
N ALA A 765 -3.41 -28.84 -30.74
CA ALA A 765 -3.81 -28.66 -29.35
C ALA A 765 -3.10 -27.45 -28.75
N ILE A 766 -3.72 -26.29 -28.86
CA ILE A 766 -3.30 -25.09 -28.13
C ILE A 766 -4.57 -24.54 -27.49
N ALA A 767 -4.98 -25.13 -26.37
CA ALA A 767 -6.20 -24.69 -25.69
C ALA A 767 -6.09 -23.26 -25.10
N LEU A 768 -4.89 -22.66 -25.05
CA LEU A 768 -4.67 -21.32 -24.50
C LEU A 768 -3.59 -20.45 -25.19
N GLY A 769 -2.60 -21.03 -25.89
CA GLY A 769 -1.36 -20.34 -26.33
C GLY A 769 -1.32 -19.72 -27.74
N ALA A 770 -2.42 -19.54 -28.47
CA ALA A 770 -2.41 -18.79 -29.75
C ALA A 770 -3.69 -17.95 -29.88
N GLN A 771 -3.94 -17.13 -28.86
CA GLN A 771 -5.04 -16.16 -28.84
C GLN A 771 -4.67 -14.90 -29.65
N VAL A 772 -3.39 -14.62 -29.84
CA VAL A 772 -2.89 -13.53 -30.67
C VAL A 772 -2.00 -14.08 -31.78
N VAL A 773 -2.27 -13.67 -33.02
CA VAL A 773 -1.45 -13.95 -34.20
C VAL A 773 -0.89 -12.64 -34.71
N ILE A 774 0.42 -12.60 -35.00
CA ILE A 774 1.04 -11.44 -35.65
C ILE A 774 1.24 -11.76 -37.12
N VAL A 775 0.71 -10.92 -38.01
CA VAL A 775 0.90 -11.04 -39.46
C VAL A 775 1.87 -9.95 -39.90
N VAL A 776 3.08 -10.33 -40.31
CA VAL A 776 4.04 -9.42 -40.93
C VAL A 776 3.84 -9.46 -42.44
N LEU A 777 3.27 -8.39 -43.00
CA LEU A 777 2.92 -8.27 -44.41
C LEU A 777 3.86 -7.28 -45.10
N ALA A 778 4.68 -7.76 -46.04
CA ALA A 778 5.45 -6.88 -46.92
C ALA A 778 4.69 -6.59 -48.22
N TYR A 779 4.63 -5.32 -48.63
CA TYR A 779 3.95 -4.89 -49.87
C TYR A 779 4.76 -3.87 -50.69
N GLU A 780 4.65 -3.95 -52.02
CA GLU A 780 5.36 -3.04 -52.93
C GLU A 780 4.63 -1.68 -53.04
N LEU A 781 5.33 -0.58 -52.72
CA LEU A 781 4.82 0.78 -52.92
C LEU A 781 4.93 1.20 -54.40
N PRO A 782 3.83 1.48 -55.12
CA PRO A 782 3.88 1.80 -56.55
C PRO A 782 4.56 3.16 -56.85
N SER A 783 4.27 4.16 -56.02
CA SER A 783 4.91 5.49 -55.90
C SER A 783 4.06 6.33 -54.92
N GLY A 784 4.65 7.03 -53.96
CA GLY A 784 3.88 7.80 -52.98
C GLY A 784 4.58 8.07 -51.65
N ILE A 785 3.84 8.70 -50.74
CA ILE A 785 4.27 9.01 -49.37
C ILE A 785 4.45 7.70 -48.60
N VAL A 786 5.64 7.50 -48.03
CA VAL A 786 5.91 6.36 -47.15
C VAL A 786 5.10 6.54 -45.86
N PRO A 787 4.26 5.57 -45.46
CA PRO A 787 3.50 5.69 -44.22
C PRO A 787 4.45 5.80 -43.03
N ALA A 788 4.04 6.54 -42.01
CA ALA A 788 4.84 6.67 -40.81
C ALA A 788 4.94 5.30 -40.10
N GLN A 789 6.02 5.07 -39.37
CA GLN A 789 6.30 3.78 -38.72
C GLN A 789 5.14 3.33 -37.83
N GLN A 790 4.55 4.25 -37.09
CA GLN A 790 3.42 4.00 -36.18
C GLN A 790 2.13 3.58 -36.90
N ASP A 791 1.97 3.90 -38.18
CA ASP A 791 0.78 3.55 -38.98
C ASP A 791 0.89 2.13 -39.55
N THR A 792 2.04 1.47 -39.40
CA THR A 792 2.27 0.12 -39.93
C THR A 792 1.62 -0.96 -39.08
N ILE A 793 1.24 -0.67 -37.84
CA ILE A 793 0.63 -1.64 -36.93
C ILE A 793 -0.89 -1.41 -36.79
N SER A 794 -1.68 -2.48 -36.89
CA SER A 794 -3.14 -2.42 -36.75
C SER A 794 -3.68 -3.72 -36.18
N VAL A 795 -4.87 -3.67 -35.56
CA VAL A 795 -5.53 -4.85 -34.98
C VAL A 795 -6.74 -5.24 -35.83
N HIS A 796 -6.90 -6.54 -36.09
CA HIS A 796 -7.96 -7.09 -36.94
C HIS A 796 -8.62 -8.32 -36.31
N GLU A 797 -9.89 -8.57 -36.64
CA GLU A 797 -10.63 -9.77 -36.24
C GLU A 797 -10.26 -10.98 -37.10
N ILE A 798 -10.05 -12.15 -36.48
CA ILE A 798 -9.81 -13.40 -37.20
C ILE A 798 -11.15 -14.07 -37.53
N THR A 799 -11.54 -14.01 -38.81
CA THR A 799 -12.80 -14.60 -39.30
C THR A 799 -12.89 -16.13 -39.07
N ARG A 800 -14.09 -16.63 -38.72
CA ARG A 800 -14.43 -18.07 -38.54
C ARG A 800 -13.77 -18.78 -37.35
N THR A 801 -13.45 -18.06 -36.28
CA THR A 801 -12.90 -18.63 -35.04
C THR A 801 -13.97 -18.79 -33.95
N ASP A 802 -13.62 -19.50 -32.87
CA ASP A 802 -14.42 -19.80 -31.68
C ASP A 802 -14.54 -18.63 -30.67
N GLY A 803 -14.02 -17.44 -31.01
CA GLY A 803 -13.98 -16.26 -30.14
C GLY A 803 -12.70 -16.14 -29.30
N ASN A 804 -12.45 -14.95 -28.75
CA ASN A 804 -11.23 -14.60 -27.98
C ASN A 804 -9.91 -14.70 -28.76
N ARG A 805 -9.88 -14.20 -29.99
CA ARG A 805 -8.67 -14.19 -30.83
C ARG A 805 -8.50 -12.87 -31.58
N ALA A 806 -7.26 -12.43 -31.74
CA ALA A 806 -6.94 -11.19 -32.44
C ALA A 806 -5.76 -11.36 -33.40
N GLU A 807 -5.81 -10.66 -34.53
CA GLU A 807 -4.68 -10.49 -35.45
C GLU A 807 -4.05 -9.12 -35.20
N ILE A 808 -2.74 -9.08 -34.98
CA ILE A 808 -1.94 -7.85 -35.05
C ILE A 808 -1.25 -7.85 -36.40
N ARG A 809 -1.61 -6.93 -37.27
CA ARG A 809 -1.02 -6.79 -38.60
C ARG A 809 0.08 -5.73 -38.59
N VAL A 810 1.23 -6.09 -39.13
CA VAL A 810 2.40 -5.22 -39.34
C VAL A 810 2.63 -5.10 -40.84
N SER A 811 2.23 -3.98 -41.42
CA SER A 811 2.28 -3.69 -42.86
C SER A 811 3.56 -2.94 -43.22
N LEU A 812 4.53 -3.65 -43.78
CA LEU A 812 5.85 -3.14 -44.12
C LEU A 812 5.95 -2.76 -45.60
N PRO A 813 6.10 -1.46 -45.93
CA PRO A 813 6.35 -1.04 -47.30
C PRO A 813 7.76 -1.41 -47.77
N TYR A 814 7.90 -1.79 -49.05
CA TYR A 814 9.19 -1.94 -49.73
C TYR A 814 9.13 -1.40 -51.17
N GLY A 815 10.30 -1.22 -51.79
CA GLY A 815 10.41 -0.81 -53.19
C GLY A 815 9.97 0.62 -53.51
N ALA A 816 9.90 1.51 -52.51
CA ALA A 816 9.59 2.92 -52.71
C ALA A 816 10.64 3.58 -53.62
N VAL A 817 10.19 4.17 -54.72
CA VAL A 817 11.04 4.97 -55.61
C VAL A 817 11.15 6.38 -55.01
N THR A 818 12.21 6.65 -54.26
CA THR A 818 12.50 8.00 -53.77
C THR A 818 12.85 8.91 -54.97
N PRO A 819 12.14 10.04 -55.20
CA PRO A 819 12.58 11.02 -56.19
C PRO A 819 13.98 11.52 -55.82
N SER A 820 14.85 11.67 -56.81
CA SER A 820 16.29 11.95 -56.68
C SER A 820 16.67 13.33 -56.11
N ARG A 821 15.88 13.91 -55.20
CA ARG A 821 16.18 15.18 -54.53
C ARG A 821 16.02 15.18 -53.01
N GLU A 822 15.68 14.06 -52.38
CA GLU A 822 15.69 13.95 -50.92
C GLU A 822 16.50 12.72 -50.50
N SER A 823 17.82 12.84 -50.55
CA SER A 823 18.72 12.02 -49.74
C SER A 823 18.83 12.69 -48.36
N PRO A 824 18.52 12.03 -47.24
CA PRO A 824 18.82 12.58 -45.92
C PRO A 824 20.34 12.53 -45.69
N GLN A 825 20.93 13.65 -45.28
CA GLN A 825 22.21 13.71 -44.58
C GLN A 825 22.05 13.28 -43.13
#